data_AF-J7LBA0-F1
#
_entry.id   AF-J7LBA0-F1
#
_cell.length_a   1.000
_cell.length_b   1.000
_cell.length_c   1.000
_cell.angle_alpha   90.00
_cell.angle_beta   90.00
_cell.angle_gamma   90.00
#
_symmetry.space_group_name_H-M   'P 1'
#
loop_
_entity.id
_entity.type
_entity.pdbx_description
1 polymer ?
#
loop_
_entity_poly.entity_id
_entity_poly.type
_entity_poly.pdbx_seq_one_letter_code
_entity_poly.pdbx_strand_id
1 'polypeptide(L)'
;MSRTNAHPTRPRRALAMASALLLGVTTALTASAPATAAAERVDNPYVGADVYVNPIWSANAAAEPGGEAVADQPTGVWLDRISAIEGNDSPTTGDMGLRDHLDEAVAQAAGEPLVFQLVVYNLPGRDCAALASNGELGPEEIDRYESEYIDPIADILSDYEDTSLRIVTTIELDSLPNLITNVSPRNTATPECDVMLANGNYVNGVGYALSRLGAIDNVYNYVDAGHHGWIGWEDNFAASAALFHEAANANGATPDDVHGFISNTANYSALKEEHFAIGETINGTPVRQSSWVDWNNYVDELSFAQALRVELVSQGFDPGIGMLIDTSRNGWGGPDRPVSAGPTTDVDAYVDGGRFDRRIQYGNWCNQAGAGLGERPTTAPEPGIDAYVWMKPPGESDGSSTEIPNDEGKGFDRMCDPTYEGNPRNNHNMSGALPDAPVSGHWFSAQFQELLAAPAVPRRRAPGRAAPSEGSPREATPDTRPRHGPRARDRSVRTRGPRPRRQRVPGRRRAPRRRGGERFRHPRGQPPAHLVPPRDRSPGRHRFAGSQHRPSGPQQRRPLAGERCRRGRRDRRRLQGEPAHLHVGGARHHRLWGGSRGRDAGAGRRSLAADPGRDRGRGGARPGQHRQRALRQRRGDQRLLGLRDLGGDPAPARGRFRPHPGRRRPELGPGLDAHHARRCPGGLRLRPPCQHRVLHPYVRRLRTGVGDRRLPGVLHRPRSAPRHR
;
A
#
# COMPACT_ATOMS: atom_id res chain seq x y z
N MET A 1 -71.03 29.72 27.15
CA MET A 1 -71.73 29.22 25.95
C MET A 1 -71.72 27.69 26.08
N SER A 2 -72.84 27.04 26.44
CA SER A 2 -73.97 26.71 25.55
C SER A 2 -73.53 25.80 24.40
N ARG A 3 -73.73 24.48 24.51
CA ARG A 3 -74.91 23.68 24.05
C ARG A 3 -74.66 23.08 22.64
N THR A 4 -75.09 21.88 22.24
CA THR A 4 -75.69 20.67 22.88
C THR A 4 -75.67 19.51 21.84
N ASN A 5 -76.15 18.31 22.24
CA ASN A 5 -76.80 17.24 21.43
C ASN A 5 -76.00 15.92 21.32
N ALA A 6 -76.60 14.72 21.28
CA ALA A 6 -77.88 14.24 21.84
C ALA A 6 -77.92 12.68 21.87
N HIS A 7 -78.81 12.11 22.70
CA HIS A 7 -79.13 10.68 22.91
C HIS A 7 -79.80 9.97 21.69
N PRO A 8 -79.93 8.62 21.61
CA PRO A 8 -80.31 7.61 22.65
C PRO A 8 -79.22 6.51 22.87
N THR A 9 -79.39 5.24 23.32
CA THR A 9 -80.52 4.28 23.54
C THR A 9 -80.34 3.38 24.82
N ARG A 10 -81.02 2.21 24.87
CA ARG A 10 -81.03 1.10 25.88
C ARG A 10 -81.39 -0.22 25.12
N PRO A 11 -81.49 -1.47 25.70
CA PRO A 11 -81.41 -1.90 27.11
C PRO A 11 -80.74 -3.28 27.45
N ARG A 12 -80.65 -3.59 28.77
CA ARG A 12 -80.81 -4.93 29.43
C ARG A 12 -79.92 -6.14 29.02
N ARG A 13 -79.00 -6.54 29.92
CA ARG A 13 -79.16 -7.65 30.91
C ARG A 13 -77.91 -7.75 31.83
N ALA A 14 -77.92 -8.61 32.84
CA ALA A 14 -76.90 -8.66 33.91
C ALA A 14 -76.50 -10.10 34.26
N LEU A 15 -75.28 -10.30 34.79
CA LEU A 15 -74.98 -11.14 35.97
C LEU A 15 -73.54 -10.97 36.51
N ALA A 16 -73.32 -11.39 37.76
CA ALA A 16 -72.07 -11.82 38.43
C ALA A 16 -70.73 -11.11 38.07
N MET A 17 -70.16 -10.28 38.95
CA MET A 17 -69.36 -10.62 40.16
C MET A 17 -67.93 -11.13 39.91
N ALA A 18 -66.94 -10.26 40.16
CA ALA A 18 -65.69 -10.58 40.86
C ALA A 18 -65.01 -9.28 41.32
N SER A 19 -64.64 -9.17 42.60
CA SER A 19 -63.90 -8.02 43.13
C SER A 19 -62.48 -8.44 43.52
N ALA A 20 -61.46 -7.77 42.98
CA ALA A 20 -60.09 -7.88 43.45
C ALA A 20 -59.38 -6.53 43.31
N LEU A 21 -58.91 -5.99 44.44
CA LEU A 21 -58.04 -4.81 44.46
C LEU A 21 -56.61 -5.27 44.19
N LEU A 22 -55.89 -4.61 43.28
CA LEU A 22 -54.46 -4.83 43.05
C LEU A 22 -53.73 -3.50 43.06
N LEU A 23 -52.65 -3.43 43.83
CA LEU A 23 -51.80 -2.24 43.92
C LEU A 23 -51.00 -2.09 42.63
N GLY A 24 -51.15 -0.94 41.97
CA GLY A 24 -50.29 -0.56 40.85
C GLY A 24 -48.89 -0.19 41.35
N VAL A 25 -48.01 -1.19 41.49
CA VAL A 25 -46.58 -0.95 41.68
C VAL A 25 -46.01 -0.43 40.37
N THR A 26 -45.72 0.87 40.30
CA THR A 26 -45.02 1.48 39.17
C THR A 26 -43.53 1.13 39.22
N THR A 27 -43.18 -0.07 38.75
CA THR A 27 -41.79 -0.38 38.38
C THR A 27 -41.36 0.55 37.26
N ALA A 28 -40.50 1.50 37.58
CA ALA A 28 -39.79 2.26 36.56
C ALA A 28 -38.84 1.30 35.84
N LEU A 29 -39.18 0.90 34.61
CA LEU A 29 -38.23 0.25 33.73
C LEU A 29 -37.18 1.30 33.36
N THR A 30 -36.04 1.26 34.05
CA THR A 30 -34.79 1.76 33.48
C THR A 30 -34.53 0.93 32.23
N ALA A 31 -34.88 1.47 31.06
CA ALA A 31 -34.45 0.92 29.80
C ALA A 31 -32.93 1.07 29.74
N SER A 32 -32.21 0.03 30.17
CA SER A 32 -30.86 -0.19 29.71
C SER A 32 -30.92 -0.20 28.19
N ALA A 33 -30.26 0.77 27.54
CA ALA A 33 -29.91 0.60 26.14
C ALA A 33 -29.23 -0.77 26.00
N PRO A 34 -29.46 -1.53 24.92
CA PRO A 34 -28.58 -2.64 24.64
C PRO A 34 -27.15 -2.08 24.61
N ALA A 35 -26.23 -2.71 25.36
CA ALA A 35 -24.83 -2.52 25.01
C ALA A 35 -24.70 -2.93 23.56
N THR A 36 -24.12 -2.06 22.73
CA THR A 36 -23.78 -2.41 21.35
C THR A 36 -22.91 -3.65 21.45
N ALA A 37 -23.38 -4.78 20.94
CA ALA A 37 -22.46 -5.90 20.75
C ALA A 37 -21.51 -5.49 19.63
N ALA A 38 -20.21 -5.69 19.83
CA ALA A 38 -19.21 -5.54 18.79
C ALA A 38 -19.72 -6.21 17.50
N ALA A 39 -19.70 -5.46 16.40
CA ALA A 39 -20.32 -5.92 15.16
C ALA A 39 -19.48 -7.08 14.59
N GLU A 40 -20.11 -8.24 14.41
CA GLU A 40 -19.49 -9.43 13.81
C GLU A 40 -18.74 -9.04 12.53
N ARG A 41 -17.43 -9.33 12.48
CA ARG A 41 -16.52 -8.87 11.41
C ARG A 41 -17.10 -9.23 10.03
N VAL A 42 -17.35 -8.21 9.21
CA VAL A 42 -18.12 -8.38 7.97
C VAL A 42 -17.26 -8.91 6.81
N ASP A 43 -17.91 -9.55 5.84
CA ASP A 43 -17.31 -10.09 4.60
C ASP A 43 -16.56 -9.03 3.76
N ASN A 44 -17.00 -7.77 3.83
CA ASN A 44 -16.35 -6.63 3.20
C ASN A 44 -16.67 -5.34 4.02
N PRO A 45 -15.66 -4.63 4.55
CA PRO A 45 -15.88 -3.48 5.43
C PRO A 45 -16.47 -2.25 4.74
N TYR A 46 -16.32 -2.11 3.42
CA TYR A 46 -16.86 -1.00 2.63
C TYR A 46 -18.35 -1.17 2.26
N VAL A 47 -18.93 -2.36 2.46
CA VAL A 47 -20.35 -2.62 2.16
C VAL A 47 -21.25 -2.05 3.25
N GLY A 48 -22.09 -1.08 2.86
CA GLY A 48 -23.06 -0.45 3.76
C GLY A 48 -22.42 0.45 4.81
N ALA A 49 -21.28 1.04 4.49
CA ALA A 49 -20.59 2.05 5.29
C ALA A 49 -20.23 3.26 4.41
N ASP A 50 -20.18 4.44 5.01
CA ASP A 50 -19.46 5.58 4.44
C ASP A 50 -17.94 5.42 4.69
N VAL A 51 -17.11 6.35 4.23
CA VAL A 51 -15.63 6.27 4.36
C VAL A 51 -15.06 7.61 4.80
N TYR A 52 -14.06 7.56 5.68
CA TYR A 52 -13.43 8.72 6.31
C TYR A 52 -12.86 9.75 5.32
N VAL A 53 -13.23 11.02 5.49
CA VAL A 53 -12.62 12.15 4.77
C VAL A 53 -11.64 12.85 5.70
N ASN A 54 -10.34 12.75 5.40
CA ASN A 54 -9.27 13.38 6.17
C ASN A 54 -9.36 14.92 6.08
N PRO A 55 -9.60 15.67 7.17
CA PRO A 55 -9.74 17.13 7.14
C PRO A 55 -8.49 17.87 6.65
N ILE A 56 -7.29 17.35 6.95
CA ILE A 56 -6.00 17.97 6.58
C ILE A 56 -5.81 17.87 5.07
N TRP A 57 -6.00 16.69 4.50
CA TRP A 57 -5.95 16.50 3.05
C TRP A 57 -7.07 17.28 2.34
N SER A 58 -8.29 17.25 2.88
CA SER A 58 -9.43 18.01 2.36
C SER A 58 -9.14 19.51 2.29
N ALA A 59 -8.54 20.09 3.34
CA ALA A 59 -8.15 21.50 3.38
C ALA A 59 -7.06 21.84 2.34
N ASN A 60 -6.05 20.97 2.17
CA ASN A 60 -5.01 21.14 1.16
C ASN A 60 -5.58 21.06 -0.27
N ALA A 61 -6.43 20.07 -0.55
CA ALA A 61 -7.13 19.94 -1.82
C ALA A 61 -8.06 21.14 -2.10
N ALA A 62 -8.81 21.62 -1.11
CA ALA A 62 -9.71 22.77 -1.25
C ALA A 62 -8.98 24.13 -1.39
N ALA A 63 -7.68 24.20 -1.05
CA ALA A 63 -6.84 25.38 -1.27
C ALA A 63 -6.34 25.49 -2.72
N GLU A 64 -6.32 24.38 -3.47
CA GLU A 64 -5.91 24.34 -4.87
C GLU A 64 -7.04 24.77 -5.83
N PRO A 65 -6.75 25.58 -6.88
CA PRO A 65 -7.73 25.93 -7.89
C PRO A 65 -8.43 24.70 -8.52
N GLY A 66 -9.74 24.56 -8.30
CA GLY A 66 -10.56 23.45 -8.79
C GLY A 66 -10.53 22.19 -7.91
N GLY A 67 -9.70 22.16 -6.87
CA GLY A 67 -9.58 21.01 -5.97
C GLY A 67 -10.79 20.81 -5.06
N GLU A 68 -11.69 21.81 -4.97
CA GLU A 68 -13.00 21.65 -4.33
C GLU A 68 -13.88 20.58 -5.01
N ALA A 69 -13.54 20.16 -6.23
CA ALA A 69 -14.20 19.06 -6.94
C ALA A 69 -13.74 17.65 -6.49
N VAL A 70 -12.78 17.55 -5.57
CA VAL A 70 -12.27 16.29 -5.00
C VAL A 70 -11.97 16.33 -3.49
N ALA A 71 -12.01 17.50 -2.85
CA ALA A 71 -11.73 17.65 -1.42
C ALA A 71 -12.72 16.91 -0.49
N ASP A 72 -13.85 16.41 -1.02
CA ASP A 72 -14.82 15.57 -0.31
C ASP A 72 -14.58 14.05 -0.46
N GLN A 73 -13.51 13.65 -1.15
CA GLN A 73 -13.19 12.24 -1.38
C GLN A 73 -12.40 11.63 -0.20
N PRO A 74 -12.68 10.38 0.18
CA PRO A 74 -11.98 9.73 1.29
C PRO A 74 -10.58 9.26 0.88
N THR A 75 -9.59 9.46 1.74
CA THR A 75 -8.18 9.09 1.52
C THR A 75 -7.59 8.31 2.69
N GLY A 76 -6.47 7.61 2.48
CA GLY A 76 -5.72 6.97 3.57
C GLY A 76 -5.07 7.97 4.52
N VAL A 77 -5.03 7.65 5.81
CA VAL A 77 -4.19 8.30 6.83
C VAL A 77 -2.89 7.50 6.96
N TRP A 78 -1.74 8.16 6.89
CA TRP A 78 -0.43 7.50 6.84
C TRP A 78 0.34 7.66 8.15
N LEU A 79 0.72 6.54 8.78
CA LEU A 79 1.63 6.53 9.91
C LEU A 79 3.05 6.25 9.42
N ASP A 80 3.64 7.19 8.67
CA ASP A 80 4.96 7.04 8.06
C ASP A 80 6.15 7.14 9.04
N ARG A 81 5.87 7.18 10.37
CA ARG A 81 6.80 7.19 11.50
C ARG A 81 6.07 7.03 12.84
N ILE A 82 6.80 6.75 13.92
CA ILE A 82 6.32 6.70 15.32
C ILE A 82 5.68 8.02 15.74
N SER A 83 6.28 9.18 15.41
CA SER A 83 5.73 10.48 15.84
C SER A 83 4.40 10.85 15.18
N ALA A 84 3.99 10.18 14.09
CA ALA A 84 2.66 10.38 13.50
C ALA A 84 1.53 9.78 14.37
N ILE A 85 1.83 8.87 15.29
CA ILE A 85 0.83 8.21 16.14
C ILE A 85 0.16 9.22 17.09
N GLU A 86 0.95 10.10 17.71
CA GLU A 86 0.52 11.11 18.68
C GLU A 86 0.32 12.52 18.08
N GLY A 87 0.55 12.69 16.76
CA GLY A 87 0.61 13.99 16.09
C GLY A 87 1.98 14.68 16.26
N ASN A 88 2.42 15.42 15.25
CA ASN A 88 3.80 15.92 15.18
C ASN A 88 3.98 17.28 14.47
N ASP A 89 2.91 17.98 14.09
CA ASP A 89 2.92 19.21 13.30
C ASP A 89 3.70 19.09 11.96
N SER A 90 3.92 17.88 11.45
CA SER A 90 4.81 17.65 10.30
C SER A 90 4.17 18.05 8.97
N PRO A 91 4.97 18.36 7.92
CA PRO A 91 4.44 18.67 6.59
C PRO A 91 3.75 17.49 5.87
N THR A 92 3.71 16.30 6.47
CA THR A 92 3.14 15.08 5.87
C THR A 92 1.90 14.56 6.60
N THR A 93 1.83 14.70 7.93
CA THR A 93 0.66 14.25 8.73
C THR A 93 -0.06 15.40 9.44
N GLY A 94 0.53 16.60 9.49
CA GLY A 94 -0.06 17.78 10.11
C GLY A 94 -0.19 17.69 11.63
N ASP A 95 -1.23 18.34 12.16
CA ASP A 95 -1.49 18.56 13.59
C ASP A 95 -2.36 17.46 14.25
N MET A 96 -2.80 16.46 13.49
CA MET A 96 -3.60 15.32 13.99
C MET A 96 -2.75 14.06 14.19
N GLY A 97 -2.91 13.40 15.33
CA GLY A 97 -2.45 12.02 15.54
C GLY A 97 -3.46 10.98 15.09
N LEU A 98 -3.13 9.70 15.26
CA LEU A 98 -4.04 8.58 15.00
C LEU A 98 -5.35 8.73 15.80
N ARG A 99 -5.26 9.16 17.06
CA ARG A 99 -6.42 9.33 17.94
C ARG A 99 -7.34 10.46 17.50
N ASP A 100 -6.79 11.61 17.10
CA ASP A 100 -7.59 12.74 16.60
C ASP A 100 -8.31 12.38 15.30
N HIS A 101 -7.65 11.61 14.42
CA HIS A 101 -8.25 11.08 13.21
C HIS A 101 -9.40 10.10 13.50
N LEU A 102 -9.28 9.25 14.52
CA LEU A 102 -10.34 8.32 14.93
C LEU A 102 -11.51 9.03 15.64
N ASP A 103 -11.25 10.04 16.48
CA ASP A 103 -12.30 10.86 17.10
C ASP A 103 -13.11 11.63 16.03
N GLU A 104 -12.45 12.21 15.03
CA GLU A 104 -13.13 12.82 13.87
C GLU A 104 -13.86 11.76 13.02
N ALA A 105 -13.32 10.54 12.88
CA ALA A 105 -14.01 9.46 12.18
C ALA A 105 -15.31 9.05 12.89
N VAL A 106 -15.31 8.95 14.23
CA VAL A 106 -16.53 8.73 15.03
C VAL A 106 -17.52 9.89 14.88
N ALA A 107 -17.02 11.14 14.80
CA ALA A 107 -17.86 12.31 14.57
C ALA A 107 -18.52 12.31 13.17
N GLN A 108 -17.77 11.96 12.12
CA GLN A 108 -18.27 11.80 10.75
C GLN A 108 -19.27 10.64 10.64
N ALA A 109 -19.01 9.52 11.33
CA ALA A 109 -19.86 8.34 11.31
C ALA A 109 -21.26 8.59 11.89
N ALA A 110 -21.39 9.52 12.84
CA ALA A 110 -22.66 9.93 13.46
C ALA A 110 -23.52 8.78 14.07
N GLY A 111 -22.92 7.59 14.28
CA GLY A 111 -23.58 6.37 14.76
C GLY A 111 -23.91 5.33 13.68
N GLU A 112 -23.73 5.65 12.40
CA GLU A 112 -23.80 4.71 11.28
C GLU A 112 -22.40 4.09 11.00
N PRO A 113 -22.30 2.99 10.22
CA PRO A 113 -21.01 2.38 9.89
C PRO A 113 -20.12 3.28 9.02
N LEU A 114 -18.84 3.42 9.37
CA LEU A 114 -17.86 4.21 8.60
C LEU A 114 -16.50 3.50 8.54
N VAL A 115 -15.90 3.44 7.35
CA VAL A 115 -14.56 2.89 7.14
C VAL A 115 -13.49 3.95 7.39
N PHE A 116 -12.59 3.68 8.33
CA PHE A 116 -11.36 4.45 8.51
C PHE A 116 -10.21 3.75 7.77
N GLN A 117 -9.49 4.46 6.90
CA GLN A 117 -8.41 3.90 6.09
C GLN A 117 -7.06 4.30 6.67
N LEU A 118 -6.29 3.32 7.15
CA LEU A 118 -5.01 3.52 7.84
C LEU A 118 -3.87 2.82 7.08
N VAL A 119 -2.75 3.50 6.88
CA VAL A 119 -1.54 2.91 6.29
C VAL A 119 -0.49 2.72 7.39
N VAL A 120 -0.19 1.45 7.67
CA VAL A 120 0.87 0.99 8.58
C VAL A 120 2.11 0.78 7.72
N TYR A 121 3.13 1.60 7.92
CA TYR A 121 4.27 1.75 7.01
C TYR A 121 5.49 2.31 7.75
N ASN A 122 6.14 1.51 8.58
CA ASN A 122 7.38 1.89 9.29
C ASN A 122 8.31 0.69 9.59
N LEU A 123 8.29 -0.38 8.78
CA LEU A 123 9.19 -1.53 8.97
C LEU A 123 10.67 -1.14 9.17
N PRO A 124 11.43 -1.89 9.99
CA PRO A 124 12.89 -1.73 10.08
C PRO A 124 13.51 -1.88 8.70
N GLY A 125 14.30 -0.89 8.24
CA GLY A 125 14.88 -0.90 6.90
C GLY A 125 13.83 -0.81 5.77
N ARG A 126 12.75 -0.04 5.97
CA ARG A 126 11.71 0.29 4.97
C ARG A 126 12.28 0.65 3.59
N ASP A 127 11.55 0.30 2.53
CA ASP A 127 11.85 0.61 1.12
C ASP A 127 13.24 0.16 0.66
N CYS A 128 13.65 -1.07 0.96
CA CYS A 128 15.04 -1.54 0.77
C CYS A 128 15.57 -1.49 -0.69
N ALA A 129 14.72 -1.19 -1.69
CA ALA A 129 15.10 -1.00 -3.08
C ALA A 129 15.17 0.48 -3.55
N ALA A 130 14.80 1.42 -2.68
CA ALA A 130 14.67 2.86 -2.94
C ALA A 130 15.48 3.71 -1.92
N LEU A 131 15.34 5.04 -1.99
CA LEU A 131 15.99 6.01 -1.09
C LEU A 131 15.09 7.17 -0.58
N ALA A 132 13.89 7.37 -1.15
CA ALA A 132 13.10 8.61 -0.93
C ALA A 132 12.18 8.57 0.29
N SER A 133 11.88 7.36 0.77
CA SER A 133 10.94 7.13 1.86
C SER A 133 11.58 6.29 2.98
N ASN A 134 12.91 6.10 2.96
CA ASN A 134 13.65 5.32 3.96
C ASN A 134 13.17 5.62 5.40
N GLY A 135 12.71 4.56 6.06
CA GLY A 135 12.10 4.65 7.40
C GLY A 135 13.09 5.09 8.47
N GLU A 136 12.56 5.63 9.56
CA GLU A 136 13.36 6.09 10.70
C GLU A 136 14.04 4.93 11.47
N LEU A 137 13.53 3.70 11.29
CA LEU A 137 14.04 2.49 11.93
C LEU A 137 15.07 1.80 11.04
N GLY A 138 16.29 1.65 11.56
CA GLY A 138 17.35 0.89 10.91
C GLY A 138 17.04 -0.61 10.81
N PRO A 139 17.75 -1.37 9.95
CA PRO A 139 17.38 -2.75 9.60
C PRO A 139 17.39 -3.76 10.75
N GLU A 140 18.02 -3.44 11.88
CA GLU A 140 18.08 -4.29 13.09
C GLU A 140 17.04 -3.90 14.16
N GLU A 141 16.27 -2.80 14.00
CA GLU A 141 15.43 -2.21 15.06
C GLU A 141 14.01 -2.81 15.16
N ILE A 142 13.88 -4.13 14.96
CA ILE A 142 12.58 -4.84 15.03
C ILE A 142 11.91 -4.70 16.40
N ASP A 143 12.65 -4.78 17.50
CA ASP A 143 12.14 -4.56 18.86
C ASP A 143 11.42 -3.20 19.02
N ARG A 144 11.86 -2.15 18.29
CA ARG A 144 11.25 -0.82 18.32
C ARG A 144 10.04 -0.71 17.40
N TYR A 145 10.07 -1.36 16.23
CA TYR A 145 8.88 -1.50 15.39
C TYR A 145 7.75 -2.23 16.15
N GLU A 146 8.07 -3.30 16.86
CA GLU A 146 7.08 -4.03 17.67
C GLU A 146 6.57 -3.18 18.84
N SER A 147 7.46 -2.58 19.66
CA SER A 147 7.08 -1.97 20.95
C SER A 147 6.91 -0.44 20.99
N GLU A 148 7.44 0.31 20.02
CA GLU A 148 7.30 1.77 19.91
C GLU A 148 6.38 2.21 18.75
N TYR A 149 6.02 1.30 17.84
CA TYR A 149 5.16 1.59 16.68
C TYR A 149 3.89 0.72 16.65
N ILE A 150 3.99 -0.60 16.48
CA ILE A 150 2.80 -1.47 16.35
C ILE A 150 2.00 -1.57 17.66
N ASP A 151 2.64 -1.82 18.81
CA ASP A 151 1.92 -1.92 20.09
C ASP A 151 1.13 -0.64 20.45
N PRO A 152 1.70 0.58 20.35
CA PRO A 152 0.94 1.82 20.54
C PRO A 152 -0.21 2.03 19.54
N ILE A 153 -0.06 1.62 18.27
CA ILE A 153 -1.16 1.65 17.30
C ILE A 153 -2.28 0.70 17.76
N ALA A 154 -1.95 -0.55 18.10
CA ALA A 154 -2.93 -1.54 18.54
C ALA A 154 -3.65 -1.13 19.84
N ASP A 155 -2.93 -0.55 20.81
CA ASP A 155 -3.52 0.03 22.03
C ASP A 155 -4.51 1.15 21.70
N ILE A 156 -4.19 2.04 20.75
CA ILE A 156 -5.10 3.12 20.31
C ILE A 156 -6.31 2.56 19.56
N LEU A 157 -6.13 1.64 18.60
CA LEU A 157 -7.25 1.08 17.84
C LEU A 157 -8.24 0.33 18.74
N SER A 158 -7.74 -0.35 19.79
CA SER A 158 -8.55 -1.08 20.76
C SER A 158 -9.53 -0.19 21.54
N ASP A 159 -9.20 1.08 21.77
CA ASP A 159 -10.14 2.04 22.40
C ASP A 159 -11.40 2.31 21.54
N TYR A 160 -11.36 2.00 20.24
CA TYR A 160 -12.45 2.24 19.28
C TYR A 160 -13.16 0.94 18.83
N GLU A 161 -12.87 -0.21 19.45
CA GLU A 161 -13.45 -1.52 19.08
C GLU A 161 -14.99 -1.54 19.22
N ASP A 162 -15.54 -0.95 20.29
CA ASP A 162 -16.98 -0.84 20.58
C ASP A 162 -17.74 0.23 19.74
N THR A 163 -17.10 0.86 18.74
CA THR A 163 -17.68 1.96 17.92
C THR A 163 -18.34 1.46 16.62
N SER A 164 -18.95 2.36 15.84
CA SER A 164 -19.39 2.03 14.47
C SER A 164 -18.28 2.10 13.41
N LEU A 165 -17.02 2.31 13.81
CA LEU A 165 -15.90 2.31 12.87
C LEU A 165 -15.55 0.90 12.40
N ARG A 166 -15.09 0.82 11.15
CA ARG A 166 -14.41 -0.34 10.56
C ARG A 166 -13.02 0.13 10.12
N ILE A 167 -11.97 -0.34 10.78
CA ILE A 167 -10.61 0.17 10.56
C ILE A 167 -9.92 -0.71 9.52
N VAL A 168 -9.77 -0.22 8.29
CA VAL A 168 -9.07 -0.90 7.20
C VAL A 168 -7.60 -0.51 7.23
N THR A 169 -6.74 -1.47 7.53
CA THR A 169 -5.28 -1.29 7.61
C THR A 169 -4.62 -1.78 6.32
N THR A 170 -3.89 -0.90 5.63
CA THR A 170 -2.90 -1.30 4.61
C THR A 170 -1.60 -1.63 5.32
N ILE A 171 -1.15 -2.88 5.23
CA ILE A 171 0.03 -3.38 5.94
C ILE A 171 1.27 -3.33 5.02
N GLU A 172 2.16 -2.38 5.32
CA GLU A 172 3.56 -2.28 4.91
C GLU A 172 3.79 -2.43 3.40
N LEU A 173 3.44 -1.38 2.64
CA LEU A 173 3.78 -1.28 1.22
C LEU A 173 5.31 -1.25 0.96
N ASP A 174 5.70 -1.58 -0.27
CA ASP A 174 7.10 -1.70 -0.72
C ASP A 174 7.98 -2.61 0.19
N SER A 175 7.37 -3.61 0.84
CA SER A 175 8.07 -4.52 1.77
C SER A 175 8.33 -5.92 1.16
N LEU A 176 7.45 -6.90 1.41
CA LEU A 176 7.62 -8.31 1.05
C LEU A 176 7.94 -8.56 -0.43
N PRO A 177 7.34 -7.88 -1.43
CA PRO A 177 7.67 -8.13 -2.84
C PRO A 177 9.16 -7.85 -3.17
N ASN A 178 9.83 -6.94 -2.44
CA ASN A 178 11.27 -6.71 -2.59
C ASN A 178 12.11 -7.96 -2.26
N LEU A 179 11.70 -8.78 -1.29
CA LEU A 179 12.41 -10.01 -0.93
C LEU A 179 12.36 -11.08 -2.04
N ILE A 180 11.38 -10.97 -2.95
CA ILE A 180 11.32 -11.80 -4.16
C ILE A 180 12.10 -11.17 -5.30
N THR A 181 11.96 -9.85 -5.53
CA THR A 181 12.41 -9.21 -6.78
C THR A 181 13.74 -8.49 -6.73
N ASN A 182 14.19 -8.04 -5.55
CA ASN A 182 15.31 -7.11 -5.38
C ASN A 182 16.40 -7.67 -4.43
N VAL A 183 16.56 -8.99 -4.42
CA VAL A 183 17.59 -9.72 -3.66
C VAL A 183 18.57 -10.47 -4.58
N SER A 184 19.77 -10.77 -4.06
CA SER A 184 20.79 -11.54 -4.74
C SER A 184 20.31 -12.96 -5.09
N PRO A 185 20.63 -13.50 -6.28
CA PRO A 185 21.60 -12.99 -7.26
C PRO A 185 20.95 -12.20 -8.42
N ARG A 186 19.77 -11.58 -8.24
CA ARG A 186 19.12 -10.81 -9.32
C ARG A 186 19.94 -9.57 -9.69
N ASN A 187 19.86 -9.15 -10.96
CA ASN A 187 20.49 -7.92 -11.47
C ASN A 187 19.89 -6.63 -10.86
N THR A 188 18.69 -6.74 -10.29
CA THR A 188 17.93 -5.70 -9.61
C THR A 188 18.28 -5.53 -8.13
N ALA A 189 19.14 -6.40 -7.58
CA ALA A 189 19.36 -6.52 -6.14
C ALA A 189 19.93 -5.27 -5.45
N THR A 190 19.63 -5.12 -4.15
CA THR A 190 20.29 -4.15 -3.25
C THR A 190 20.88 -4.84 -2.02
N PRO A 191 22.03 -4.37 -1.49
CA PRO A 191 22.57 -4.82 -0.21
C PRO A 191 21.56 -4.73 0.94
N GLU A 192 20.70 -3.73 0.90
CA GLU A 192 19.67 -3.45 1.91
C GLU A 192 18.60 -4.55 1.90
N CYS A 193 18.06 -4.94 0.73
CA CYS A 193 17.11 -6.04 0.64
C CYS A 193 17.77 -7.40 0.95
N ASP A 194 19.05 -7.58 0.60
CA ASP A 194 19.81 -8.77 1.02
C ASP A 194 19.93 -8.87 2.55
N VAL A 195 20.05 -7.74 3.27
CA VAL A 195 19.98 -7.70 4.74
C VAL A 195 18.59 -8.03 5.25
N MET A 196 17.52 -7.45 4.67
CA MET A 196 16.14 -7.69 5.12
C MET A 196 15.66 -9.14 4.87
N LEU A 197 16.16 -9.79 3.82
CA LEU A 197 15.98 -11.22 3.60
C LEU A 197 16.81 -12.07 4.59
N ALA A 198 18.04 -11.65 4.90
CA ALA A 198 18.95 -12.41 5.77
C ALA A 198 18.60 -12.33 7.27
N ASN A 199 17.95 -11.24 7.72
CA ASN A 199 17.45 -11.10 9.09
C ASN A 199 15.98 -11.54 9.24
N GLY A 200 15.19 -11.52 8.16
CA GLY A 200 13.77 -11.88 8.15
C GLY A 200 12.83 -10.81 8.73
N ASN A 201 13.32 -9.61 9.04
CA ASN A 201 12.57 -8.61 9.79
C ASN A 201 11.33 -8.05 9.04
N TYR A 202 11.30 -8.09 7.70
CA TYR A 202 10.07 -7.82 6.94
C TYR A 202 9.00 -8.90 7.17
N VAL A 203 9.36 -10.18 7.07
CA VAL A 203 8.44 -11.32 7.29
C VAL A 203 7.93 -11.33 8.73
N ASN A 204 8.84 -11.15 9.70
CA ASN A 204 8.53 -11.10 11.12
C ASN A 204 7.70 -9.86 11.50
N GLY A 205 8.02 -8.68 10.96
CA GLY A 205 7.32 -7.44 11.25
C GLY A 205 5.93 -7.37 10.63
N VAL A 206 5.72 -7.90 9.42
CA VAL A 206 4.37 -8.06 8.85
C VAL A 206 3.57 -9.08 9.66
N GLY A 207 4.16 -10.23 10.02
CA GLY A 207 3.50 -11.21 10.89
C GLY A 207 3.12 -10.65 12.27
N TYR A 208 3.98 -9.82 12.88
CA TYR A 208 3.66 -9.15 14.14
C TYR A 208 2.51 -8.15 14.00
N ALA A 209 2.55 -7.29 12.96
CA ALA A 209 1.48 -6.33 12.69
C ALA A 209 0.14 -7.02 12.42
N LEU A 210 0.13 -8.07 11.60
CA LEU A 210 -1.06 -8.88 11.34
C LEU A 210 -1.63 -9.49 12.63
N SER A 211 -0.79 -10.12 13.45
CA SER A 211 -1.23 -10.75 14.71
C SER A 211 -1.75 -9.74 15.74
N ARG A 212 -1.12 -8.56 15.86
CA ARG A 212 -1.54 -7.52 16.82
C ARG A 212 -2.79 -6.78 16.39
N LEU A 213 -2.89 -6.41 15.12
CA LEU A 213 -4.00 -5.62 14.59
C LEU A 213 -5.20 -6.51 14.24
N GLY A 214 -4.96 -7.74 13.75
CA GLY A 214 -5.99 -8.72 13.43
C GLY A 214 -6.76 -9.26 14.64
N ALA A 215 -6.21 -9.10 15.85
CA ALA A 215 -6.84 -9.48 17.12
C ALA A 215 -7.91 -8.49 17.63
N ILE A 216 -8.14 -7.37 16.94
CA ILE A 216 -9.15 -6.35 17.28
C ILE A 216 -10.35 -6.52 16.36
N ASP A 217 -11.55 -6.76 16.90
CA ASP A 217 -12.71 -7.28 16.14
C ASP A 217 -13.07 -6.40 14.93
N ASN A 218 -13.01 -5.07 15.08
CA ASN A 218 -13.35 -4.09 14.03
C ASN A 218 -12.19 -3.65 13.12
N VAL A 219 -11.03 -4.30 13.19
CA VAL A 219 -9.87 -4.07 12.29
C VAL A 219 -9.86 -5.09 11.15
N TYR A 220 -9.49 -4.64 9.95
CA TYR A 220 -9.54 -5.38 8.69
C TYR A 220 -8.20 -5.22 7.95
N ASN A 221 -7.29 -6.18 8.12
CA ASN A 221 -5.94 -6.12 7.53
C ASN A 221 -5.95 -6.47 6.03
N TYR A 222 -5.42 -5.55 5.21
CA TYR A 222 -5.09 -5.78 3.80
C TYR A 222 -3.57 -5.66 3.60
N VAL A 223 -2.93 -6.76 3.19
CA VAL A 223 -1.47 -6.79 2.95
C VAL A 223 -1.15 -6.16 1.59
N ASP A 224 -0.10 -5.35 1.50
CA ASP A 224 0.32 -4.81 0.20
C ASP A 224 0.87 -5.89 -0.74
N ALA A 225 0.37 -5.88 -1.98
CA ALA A 225 0.70 -6.83 -3.03
C ALA A 225 1.51 -6.21 -4.19
N GLY A 226 2.10 -5.02 -3.99
CA GLY A 226 2.74 -4.27 -5.05
C GLY A 226 1.77 -3.94 -6.19
N HIS A 227 2.16 -4.20 -7.43
CA HIS A 227 1.33 -3.96 -8.62
C HIS A 227 1.69 -4.90 -9.77
N HIS A 228 0.85 -4.98 -10.81
CA HIS A 228 1.06 -5.92 -11.93
C HIS A 228 2.39 -5.67 -12.65
N GLY A 229 2.77 -4.39 -12.77
CA GLY A 229 4.01 -3.91 -13.37
C GLY A 229 5.28 -4.24 -12.57
N TRP A 230 5.16 -4.92 -11.42
CA TRP A 230 6.25 -5.37 -10.56
C TRP A 230 6.27 -6.90 -10.38
N ILE A 231 5.15 -7.50 -9.95
CA ILE A 231 5.08 -8.95 -9.69
C ILE A 231 4.16 -9.74 -10.62
N GLY A 232 3.71 -9.15 -11.74
CA GLY A 232 2.86 -9.83 -12.73
C GLY A 232 3.53 -10.92 -13.59
N TRP A 233 4.86 -11.03 -13.57
CA TRP A 233 5.60 -12.11 -14.21
C TRP A 233 5.48 -13.42 -13.43
N GLU A 234 5.32 -14.54 -14.13
CA GLU A 234 5.02 -15.87 -13.57
C GLU A 234 5.92 -16.27 -12.38
N ASP A 235 7.24 -16.11 -12.53
CA ASP A 235 8.25 -16.43 -11.51
C ASP A 235 8.22 -15.47 -10.29
N ASN A 236 7.74 -14.24 -10.44
CA ASN A 236 7.54 -13.31 -9.31
C ASN A 236 6.20 -13.58 -8.63
N PHE A 237 5.14 -13.77 -9.42
CA PHE A 237 3.74 -13.81 -9.00
C PHE A 237 3.47 -14.90 -7.94
N ALA A 238 3.78 -16.16 -8.27
CA ALA A 238 3.57 -17.28 -7.35
C ALA A 238 4.55 -17.27 -6.16
N ALA A 239 5.77 -16.74 -6.36
CA ALA A 239 6.76 -16.61 -5.29
C ALA A 239 6.35 -15.54 -4.25
N SER A 240 5.80 -14.41 -4.70
CA SER A 240 5.21 -13.39 -3.82
C SER A 240 3.98 -13.93 -3.09
N ALA A 241 3.08 -14.65 -3.76
CA ALA A 241 1.92 -15.27 -3.12
C ALA A 241 2.31 -16.27 -2.00
N ALA A 242 3.35 -17.07 -2.23
CA ALA A 242 3.91 -17.97 -1.22
C ALA A 242 4.57 -17.19 -0.05
N LEU A 243 5.29 -16.10 -0.32
CA LEU A 243 5.91 -15.26 0.72
C LEU A 243 4.87 -14.50 1.55
N PHE A 244 3.77 -14.03 0.96
CA PHE A 244 2.65 -13.46 1.70
C PHE A 244 2.07 -14.48 2.68
N HIS A 245 1.92 -15.74 2.26
CA HIS A 245 1.48 -16.83 3.14
C HIS A 245 2.52 -17.16 4.22
N GLU A 246 3.82 -17.05 3.94
CA GLU A 246 4.89 -17.19 4.95
C GLU A 246 4.81 -16.10 6.03
N ALA A 247 4.66 -14.83 5.64
CA ALA A 247 4.49 -13.71 6.57
C ALA A 247 3.19 -13.82 7.39
N ALA A 248 2.09 -14.26 6.77
CA ALA A 248 0.83 -14.57 7.44
C ALA A 248 0.87 -15.84 8.32
N ASN A 249 2.03 -16.48 8.50
CA ASN A 249 2.27 -17.54 9.49
C ASN A 249 3.46 -17.20 10.42
N ALA A 250 3.98 -15.97 10.37
CA ALA A 250 5.12 -15.50 11.16
C ALA A 250 4.69 -14.74 12.42
N ASN A 251 5.57 -14.73 13.43
CA ASN A 251 5.45 -13.92 14.66
C ASN A 251 4.11 -13.98 15.45
N GLY A 252 3.28 -15.01 15.20
CA GLY A 252 2.00 -15.22 15.88
C GLY A 252 0.78 -15.02 14.98
N ALA A 253 0.95 -14.52 13.75
CA ALA A 253 -0.13 -14.43 12.77
C ALA A 253 -0.51 -15.80 12.21
N THR A 254 -1.72 -15.82 11.66
CA THR A 254 -2.34 -16.87 10.89
C THR A 254 -2.97 -16.28 9.61
N PRO A 255 -3.29 -17.08 8.59
CA PRO A 255 -4.02 -16.59 7.41
C PRO A 255 -5.39 -15.96 7.75
N ASP A 256 -5.98 -16.29 8.89
CA ASP A 256 -7.25 -15.73 9.38
C ASP A 256 -7.10 -14.27 9.85
N ASP A 257 -5.87 -13.82 10.15
CA ASP A 257 -5.54 -12.42 10.48
C ASP A 257 -5.43 -11.51 9.23
N VAL A 258 -5.52 -12.09 8.02
CA VAL A 258 -5.49 -11.37 6.74
C VAL A 258 -6.89 -11.34 6.12
N HIS A 259 -7.53 -10.17 6.13
CA HIS A 259 -8.85 -9.99 5.53
C HIS A 259 -8.77 -9.80 4.00
N GLY A 260 -7.67 -9.28 3.48
CA GLY A 260 -7.46 -9.13 2.05
C GLY A 260 -6.06 -8.67 1.65
N PHE A 261 -5.96 -8.17 0.42
CA PHE A 261 -4.74 -7.61 -0.16
C PHE A 261 -5.03 -6.32 -0.92
N ILE A 262 -4.08 -5.40 -1.00
CA ILE A 262 -4.19 -4.16 -1.80
C ILE A 262 -3.13 -4.15 -2.90
N SER A 263 -3.50 -3.72 -4.11
CA SER A 263 -2.54 -3.44 -5.19
C SER A 263 -2.53 -1.98 -5.62
N ASN A 264 -1.44 -1.60 -6.29
CA ASN A 264 -1.17 -0.27 -6.84
C ASN A 264 -1.05 0.86 -5.80
N THR A 265 -0.86 0.54 -4.51
CA THR A 265 -0.66 1.51 -3.42
C THR A 265 0.41 2.54 -3.81
N ALA A 266 0.05 3.82 -3.81
CA ALA A 266 0.91 4.94 -4.27
C ALA A 266 1.48 4.81 -5.71
N ASN A 267 0.97 3.90 -6.53
CA ASN A 267 1.48 3.63 -7.88
C ASN A 267 0.46 4.06 -8.96
N TYR A 268 0.85 3.93 -10.23
CA TYR A 268 0.20 4.58 -11.37
C TYR A 268 -0.31 3.57 -12.41
N SER A 269 -0.28 2.27 -12.11
CA SER A 269 -0.61 1.21 -13.06
C SER A 269 -2.11 1.22 -13.40
N ALA A 270 -2.43 1.28 -14.69
CA ALA A 270 -3.80 1.48 -15.16
C ALA A 270 -4.78 0.45 -14.57
N LEU A 271 -5.95 0.92 -14.12
CA LEU A 271 -6.98 0.07 -13.53
C LEU A 271 -7.50 -1.00 -14.50
N LYS A 272 -7.70 -0.62 -15.77
CA LYS A 272 -8.11 -1.52 -16.85
C LYS A 272 -7.62 -0.96 -18.19
N GLU A 273 -6.87 -1.76 -18.95
CA GLU A 273 -6.59 -1.46 -20.36
C GLU A 273 -7.73 -2.02 -21.23
N GLU A 274 -8.23 -1.19 -22.16
CA GLU A 274 -9.39 -1.51 -23.00
C GLU A 274 -9.08 -1.54 -24.50
N HIS A 275 -7.88 -1.12 -24.90
CA HIS A 275 -7.48 -0.92 -26.30
C HIS A 275 -6.51 -1.98 -26.86
N PHE A 276 -5.96 -2.84 -26.01
CA PHE A 276 -5.12 -3.98 -26.38
C PHE A 276 -5.25 -5.06 -25.30
N ALA A 277 -4.99 -6.33 -25.63
CA ALA A 277 -5.10 -7.44 -24.68
C ALA A 277 -3.96 -8.46 -24.80
N ILE A 278 -3.59 -9.05 -23.67
CA ILE A 278 -2.38 -9.88 -23.52
C ILE A 278 -2.32 -11.13 -24.42
N GLY A 279 -3.50 -11.64 -24.84
CA GLY A 279 -3.63 -12.78 -25.74
C GLY A 279 -3.63 -12.45 -27.23
N GLU A 280 -3.48 -11.18 -27.61
CA GLU A 280 -3.51 -10.74 -29.01
C GLU A 280 -2.16 -10.93 -29.71
N THR A 281 -2.16 -10.83 -31.04
CA THR A 281 -0.98 -11.07 -31.87
C THR A 281 -1.01 -10.17 -33.10
N ILE A 282 -0.03 -9.29 -33.22
CA ILE A 282 0.06 -8.26 -34.25
C ILE A 282 1.14 -8.66 -35.26
N ASN A 283 0.74 -8.84 -36.52
CA ASN A 283 1.60 -9.28 -37.64
C ASN A 283 2.43 -10.56 -37.38
N GLY A 284 1.99 -11.40 -36.43
CA GLY A 284 2.64 -12.65 -36.03
C GLY A 284 3.39 -12.57 -34.69
N THR A 285 3.54 -11.37 -34.12
CA THR A 285 4.20 -11.12 -32.83
C THR A 285 3.15 -10.99 -31.71
N PRO A 286 3.19 -11.81 -30.64
CA PRO A 286 2.27 -11.68 -29.50
C PRO A 286 2.40 -10.34 -28.78
N VAL A 287 1.33 -9.79 -28.21
CA VAL A 287 1.36 -8.54 -27.41
C VAL A 287 2.38 -8.60 -26.27
N ARG A 288 2.59 -9.78 -25.67
CA ARG A 288 3.65 -10.07 -24.67
C ARG A 288 5.09 -9.78 -25.14
N GLN A 289 5.34 -9.65 -26.44
CA GLN A 289 6.66 -9.30 -26.99
C GLN A 289 6.85 -7.80 -27.26
N SER A 290 5.88 -6.95 -26.92
CA SER A 290 6.09 -5.50 -26.92
C SER A 290 7.01 -5.07 -25.79
N SER A 291 7.79 -4.04 -26.05
CA SER A 291 8.79 -3.45 -25.14
C SER A 291 8.17 -2.87 -23.86
N TRP A 292 6.89 -2.50 -23.92
CA TRP A 292 6.09 -2.06 -22.76
C TRP A 292 5.65 -3.24 -21.87
N VAL A 293 5.16 -4.33 -22.47
CA VAL A 293 4.60 -5.47 -21.73
C VAL A 293 5.71 -6.42 -21.23
N ASP A 294 6.83 -6.51 -21.96
CA ASP A 294 8.02 -7.31 -21.64
C ASP A 294 7.73 -8.68 -21.00
N TRP A 295 6.92 -9.49 -21.67
CA TRP A 295 6.48 -10.83 -21.23
C TRP A 295 5.69 -10.93 -19.91
N ASN A 296 5.20 -9.83 -19.34
CA ASN A 296 4.25 -9.88 -18.22
C ASN A 296 2.99 -10.72 -18.58
N ASN A 297 2.28 -11.25 -17.59
CA ASN A 297 0.99 -11.94 -17.80
C ASN A 297 -0.22 -10.99 -17.77
N TYR A 298 -0.02 -9.75 -17.30
CA TYR A 298 -1.05 -8.73 -17.09
C TYR A 298 -0.64 -7.41 -17.75
N VAL A 299 -1.62 -6.51 -17.88
CA VAL A 299 -1.47 -5.15 -18.43
C VAL A 299 -2.23 -4.10 -17.62
N ASP A 300 -2.93 -4.53 -16.57
CA ASP A 300 -3.73 -3.69 -15.70
C ASP A 300 -3.98 -4.35 -14.34
N GLU A 301 -4.30 -3.52 -13.36
CA GLU A 301 -4.48 -3.93 -11.97
C GLU A 301 -5.70 -4.82 -11.76
N LEU A 302 -6.81 -4.58 -12.47
CA LEU A 302 -8.03 -5.39 -12.29
C LEU A 302 -7.80 -6.86 -12.68
N SER A 303 -7.11 -7.14 -13.80
CA SER A 303 -6.80 -8.52 -14.18
C SER A 303 -5.73 -9.17 -13.29
N PHE A 304 -4.78 -8.38 -12.80
CA PHE A 304 -3.77 -8.83 -11.84
C PHE A 304 -4.37 -9.18 -10.49
N ALA A 305 -5.12 -8.28 -9.85
CA ALA A 305 -5.72 -8.47 -8.54
C ALA A 305 -6.71 -9.65 -8.53
N GLN A 306 -7.55 -9.78 -9.55
CA GLN A 306 -8.48 -10.91 -9.68
C GLN A 306 -7.76 -12.26 -9.84
N ALA A 307 -6.60 -12.30 -10.51
CA ALA A 307 -5.79 -13.50 -10.61
C ALA A 307 -5.02 -13.79 -9.31
N LEU A 308 -4.47 -12.76 -8.66
CA LEU A 308 -3.69 -12.90 -7.42
C LEU A 308 -4.56 -13.43 -6.29
N ARG A 309 -5.82 -12.96 -6.18
CA ARG A 309 -6.82 -13.51 -5.25
C ARG A 309 -6.99 -15.03 -5.41
N VAL A 310 -6.97 -15.55 -6.65
CA VAL A 310 -7.11 -16.99 -6.93
C VAL A 310 -5.84 -17.75 -6.53
N GLU A 311 -4.66 -17.18 -6.78
CA GLU A 311 -3.38 -17.76 -6.36
C GLU A 311 -3.25 -17.81 -4.83
N LEU A 312 -3.56 -16.72 -4.14
CA LEU A 312 -3.54 -16.61 -2.67
C LEU A 312 -4.44 -17.66 -1.99
N VAL A 313 -5.68 -17.82 -2.46
CA VAL A 313 -6.61 -18.85 -1.98
C VAL A 313 -6.09 -20.27 -2.27
N SER A 314 -5.21 -20.44 -3.27
CA SER A 314 -4.55 -21.72 -3.55
C SER A 314 -3.31 -21.99 -2.65
N GLN A 315 -2.67 -20.94 -2.13
CA GLN A 315 -1.56 -21.04 -1.17
C GLN A 315 -2.05 -21.38 0.24
N GLY A 316 -3.20 -20.86 0.65
CA GLY A 316 -3.83 -21.21 1.94
C GLY A 316 -4.76 -20.17 2.57
N PHE A 317 -4.88 -18.97 1.98
CA PHE A 317 -5.77 -17.92 2.48
C PHE A 317 -7.26 -18.26 2.33
N ASP A 318 -8.12 -17.67 3.16
CA ASP A 318 -9.55 -17.96 3.15
C ASP A 318 -10.20 -17.62 1.77
N PRO A 319 -11.10 -18.46 1.22
CA PRO A 319 -11.77 -18.18 -0.06
C PRO A 319 -12.53 -16.85 -0.14
N GLY A 320 -12.86 -16.23 0.99
CA GLY A 320 -13.51 -14.94 1.14
C GLY A 320 -12.62 -13.72 0.87
N ILE A 321 -11.29 -13.80 1.01
CA ILE A 321 -10.39 -12.63 1.04
C ILE A 321 -10.67 -11.54 -0.02
N GLY A 322 -10.63 -10.29 0.40
CA GLY A 322 -10.84 -9.13 -0.47
C GLY A 322 -9.62 -8.71 -1.28
N MET A 323 -9.83 -8.02 -2.39
CA MET A 323 -8.79 -7.21 -3.06
C MET A 323 -9.17 -5.73 -3.06
N LEU A 324 -8.26 -4.85 -2.68
CA LEU A 324 -8.35 -3.41 -2.91
C LEU A 324 -7.44 -3.03 -4.08
N ILE A 325 -7.78 -1.94 -4.78
CA ILE A 325 -6.88 -1.31 -5.75
C ILE A 325 -6.82 0.19 -5.44
N ASP A 326 -5.62 0.72 -5.21
CA ASP A 326 -5.43 2.17 -5.09
C ASP A 326 -5.58 2.81 -6.47
N THR A 327 -6.64 3.60 -6.61
CA THR A 327 -7.00 4.35 -7.82
C THR A 327 -6.79 5.86 -7.65
N SER A 328 -5.98 6.28 -6.68
CA SER A 328 -5.62 7.69 -6.46
C SER A 328 -5.09 8.38 -7.72
N ARG A 329 -4.12 7.76 -8.43
CA ARG A 329 -3.33 8.42 -9.49
C ARG A 329 -3.19 7.64 -10.81
N ASN A 330 -3.91 6.53 -10.98
CA ASN A 330 -3.80 5.64 -12.15
C ASN A 330 -4.83 5.92 -13.28
N GLY A 331 -5.41 7.11 -13.31
CA GLY A 331 -6.52 7.44 -14.20
C GLY A 331 -6.16 7.68 -15.65
N TRP A 332 -4.98 8.24 -15.91
CA TRP A 332 -4.44 8.55 -17.26
C TRP A 332 -5.48 9.16 -18.21
N GLY A 333 -6.10 10.25 -17.78
CA GLY A 333 -7.09 11.00 -18.55
C GLY A 333 -6.45 12.05 -19.47
N GLY A 334 -7.12 13.20 -19.56
CA GLY A 334 -6.63 14.34 -20.33
C GLY A 334 -6.66 14.14 -21.86
N PRO A 335 -6.07 15.08 -22.63
CA PRO A 335 -6.11 15.06 -24.09
C PRO A 335 -5.33 13.90 -24.75
N ASP A 336 -4.30 13.38 -24.07
CA ASP A 336 -3.36 12.40 -24.61
C ASP A 336 -3.76 10.94 -24.33
N ARG A 337 -4.87 10.70 -23.61
CA ARG A 337 -5.42 9.34 -23.42
C ARG A 337 -5.87 8.75 -24.77
N PRO A 338 -5.38 7.55 -25.16
CA PRO A 338 -5.84 6.92 -26.40
C PRO A 338 -7.35 6.64 -26.41
N VAL A 339 -7.95 6.84 -27.59
CA VAL A 339 -9.39 6.61 -27.84
C VAL A 339 -9.65 5.35 -28.69
N SER A 340 -8.59 4.65 -29.06
CA SER A 340 -8.61 3.37 -29.77
C SER A 340 -7.26 2.65 -29.60
N ALA A 341 -7.22 1.37 -29.98
CA ALA A 341 -5.98 0.64 -30.25
C ALA A 341 -5.01 1.39 -31.19
N GLY A 342 -3.70 1.14 -31.03
CA GLY A 342 -2.66 1.72 -31.87
C GLY A 342 -2.56 1.12 -33.27
N PRO A 343 -1.64 1.62 -34.13
CA PRO A 343 -1.41 1.08 -35.46
C PRO A 343 -0.94 -0.38 -35.44
N THR A 344 -1.59 -1.26 -36.20
CA THR A 344 -1.18 -2.66 -36.35
C THR A 344 -0.01 -2.84 -37.34
N THR A 345 1.00 -1.97 -37.29
CA THR A 345 2.22 -2.06 -38.12
C THR A 345 3.21 -3.07 -37.55
N ASP A 346 3.26 -3.13 -36.22
CA ASP A 346 4.16 -3.89 -35.38
C ASP A 346 3.54 -3.92 -33.96
N VAL A 347 4.15 -4.65 -33.03
CA VAL A 347 3.54 -4.85 -31.70
C VAL A 347 3.73 -3.65 -30.78
N ASP A 348 4.85 -2.94 -30.88
CA ASP A 348 5.15 -1.77 -30.05
C ASP A 348 4.24 -0.59 -30.41
N ALA A 349 4.13 -0.25 -31.70
CA ALA A 349 3.21 0.79 -32.17
C ALA A 349 1.74 0.50 -31.82
N TYR A 350 1.33 -0.78 -31.80
CA TYR A 350 -0.01 -1.18 -31.40
C TYR A 350 -0.28 -0.91 -29.91
N VAL A 351 0.69 -1.24 -29.05
CA VAL A 351 0.58 -1.06 -27.59
C VAL A 351 0.80 0.39 -27.18
N ASP A 352 1.88 1.05 -27.60
CA ASP A 352 2.17 2.47 -27.29
C ASP A 352 1.12 3.44 -27.84
N GLY A 353 0.47 3.08 -28.96
CA GLY A 353 -0.64 3.83 -29.54
C GLY A 353 -2.00 3.56 -28.90
N GLY A 354 -2.11 2.54 -28.03
CA GLY A 354 -3.36 2.12 -27.39
C GLY A 354 -3.38 2.27 -25.86
N ARG A 355 -2.25 2.12 -25.17
CA ARG A 355 -2.17 2.07 -23.70
C ARG A 355 -2.60 3.36 -23.01
N PHE A 356 -3.36 3.23 -21.94
CA PHE A 356 -3.70 4.32 -21.05
C PHE A 356 -2.52 4.72 -20.17
N ASP A 357 -1.80 3.77 -19.55
CA ASP A 357 -0.58 4.09 -18.80
C ASP A 357 0.47 4.69 -19.74
N ARG A 358 0.87 5.95 -19.51
CA ARG A 358 1.80 6.69 -20.40
C ARG A 358 3.23 6.81 -19.86
N ARG A 359 3.59 6.07 -18.79
CA ARG A 359 4.97 6.05 -18.27
C ARG A 359 5.96 5.53 -19.33
N ILE A 360 7.24 5.74 -19.07
CA ILE A 360 8.32 5.21 -19.92
C ILE A 360 8.47 3.70 -19.69
N GLN A 361 8.42 3.25 -18.43
CA GLN A 361 8.46 1.82 -18.04
C GLN A 361 7.74 1.62 -16.68
N TYR A 362 7.18 0.45 -16.41
CA TYR A 362 6.35 0.18 -15.21
C TYR A 362 7.02 0.47 -13.86
N GLY A 363 8.33 0.26 -13.74
CA GLY A 363 9.14 0.51 -12.54
C GLY A 363 9.47 1.98 -12.32
N ASN A 364 8.98 2.89 -13.17
CA ASN A 364 8.95 4.31 -12.85
C ASN A 364 7.78 4.58 -11.88
N TRP A 365 8.11 4.82 -10.61
CA TRP A 365 7.15 4.92 -9.52
C TRP A 365 7.04 6.33 -8.91
N CYS A 366 8.06 7.19 -9.00
CA CYS A 366 8.04 8.48 -8.30
C CYS A 366 7.47 9.61 -9.16
N ASN A 367 6.50 10.36 -8.62
CA ASN A 367 6.02 11.66 -9.10
C ASN A 367 5.79 11.72 -10.63
N GLN A 368 5.09 10.73 -11.18
CA GLN A 368 5.06 10.49 -12.63
C GLN A 368 4.32 11.59 -13.40
N ALA A 369 5.00 12.18 -14.39
CA ALA A 369 4.43 13.20 -15.25
C ALA A 369 3.34 12.63 -16.19
N GLY A 370 2.30 13.42 -16.46
CA GLY A 370 1.14 13.01 -17.25
C GLY A 370 0.15 12.08 -16.52
N ALA A 371 0.37 11.80 -15.23
CA ALA A 371 -0.54 11.03 -14.39
C ALA A 371 -1.90 11.72 -14.21
N GLY A 372 -2.90 10.99 -13.71
CA GLY A 372 -4.27 11.48 -13.62
C GLY A 372 -5.08 10.84 -12.49
N LEU A 373 -5.99 11.58 -11.85
CA LEU A 373 -6.87 11.03 -10.81
C LEU A 373 -7.68 9.84 -11.35
N GLY A 374 -7.59 8.67 -10.71
CA GLY A 374 -8.25 7.44 -11.18
C GLY A 374 -9.76 7.37 -10.94
N GLU A 375 -10.31 6.15 -10.91
CA GLU A 375 -11.68 5.97 -10.45
C GLU A 375 -11.77 6.42 -8.98
N ARG A 376 -12.91 7.02 -8.58
CA ARG A 376 -13.08 7.54 -7.21
C ARG A 376 -13.38 6.39 -6.26
N PRO A 377 -13.15 6.54 -4.95
CA PRO A 377 -13.38 5.46 -3.98
C PRO A 377 -14.79 4.85 -4.15
N THR A 378 -14.84 3.53 -4.40
CA THR A 378 -16.04 2.85 -4.88
C THR A 378 -16.11 1.43 -4.33
N THR A 379 -17.11 1.14 -3.49
CA THR A 379 -17.41 -0.19 -2.94
C THR A 379 -17.85 -1.19 -4.00
N ALA A 380 -17.37 -2.44 -3.87
CA ALA A 380 -17.72 -3.62 -4.67
C ALA A 380 -17.86 -3.35 -6.18
N PRO A 381 -16.83 -2.78 -6.84
CA PRO A 381 -16.94 -2.31 -8.21
C PRO A 381 -17.05 -3.46 -9.22
N GLU A 382 -16.26 -4.52 -8.98
CA GLU A 382 -16.05 -5.70 -9.83
C GLU A 382 -15.91 -6.97 -8.95
N PRO A 383 -16.13 -8.20 -9.47
CA PRO A 383 -16.06 -9.42 -8.66
C PRO A 383 -14.68 -9.65 -8.02
N GLY A 384 -14.65 -9.94 -6.71
CA GLY A 384 -13.42 -10.17 -5.96
C GLY A 384 -12.63 -8.89 -5.62
N ILE A 385 -13.14 -7.71 -5.99
CA ILE A 385 -12.61 -6.41 -5.58
C ILE A 385 -13.55 -5.82 -4.53
N ASP A 386 -13.04 -5.50 -3.35
CA ASP A 386 -13.82 -4.98 -2.23
C ASP A 386 -14.14 -3.51 -2.36
N ALA A 387 -13.14 -2.73 -2.74
CA ALA A 387 -13.28 -1.34 -3.13
C ALA A 387 -12.14 -0.91 -4.05
N TYR A 388 -12.42 0.07 -4.90
CA TYR A 388 -11.38 1.01 -5.33
C TYR A 388 -11.21 2.04 -4.22
N VAL A 389 -9.97 2.40 -3.90
CA VAL A 389 -9.61 3.27 -2.76
C VAL A 389 -8.63 4.35 -3.21
N TRP A 390 -8.53 5.46 -2.49
CA TRP A 390 -7.45 6.45 -2.68
C TRP A 390 -6.50 6.34 -1.50
N MET A 391 -5.63 5.32 -1.53
CA MET A 391 -4.79 4.99 -0.37
C MET A 391 -3.66 6.01 -0.22
N LYS A 392 -2.93 6.32 -1.29
CA LYS A 392 -2.08 7.52 -1.36
C LYS A 392 -2.94 8.78 -1.60
N PRO A 393 -2.93 9.80 -0.73
CA PRO A 393 -3.71 11.01 -0.95
C PRO A 393 -3.19 11.79 -2.17
N PRO A 394 -4.04 12.11 -3.16
CA PRO A 394 -3.59 12.83 -4.36
C PRO A 394 -3.03 14.21 -4.04
N GLY A 395 -1.90 14.56 -4.64
CA GLY A 395 -1.20 15.82 -4.41
C GLY A 395 -0.05 15.74 -3.40
N GLU A 396 0.10 14.65 -2.66
CA GLU A 396 1.32 14.41 -1.89
C GLU A 396 2.45 13.85 -2.76
N SER A 397 3.65 14.40 -2.59
CA SER A 397 4.86 13.94 -3.27
C SER A 397 5.24 12.50 -2.90
N ASP A 398 5.85 11.80 -3.86
CA ASP A 398 6.47 10.48 -3.68
C ASP A 398 7.93 10.56 -3.20
N GLY A 399 8.55 11.73 -3.27
CA GLY A 399 9.97 11.94 -2.96
C GLY A 399 10.55 13.19 -3.61
N SER A 400 11.59 13.76 -3.01
CA SER A 400 12.16 15.01 -3.52
C SER A 400 12.92 14.81 -4.82
N SER A 401 12.70 15.72 -5.77
CA SER A 401 13.38 15.69 -7.09
C SER A 401 14.86 16.07 -7.05
N THR A 402 15.32 16.58 -5.90
CA THR A 402 16.71 16.90 -5.56
C THR A 402 16.97 16.59 -4.07
N GLU A 403 18.21 16.74 -3.60
CA GLU A 403 18.54 16.66 -2.18
C GLU A 403 17.95 17.85 -1.40
N ILE A 404 16.98 17.58 -0.52
CA ILE A 404 16.36 18.57 0.37
C ILE A 404 16.67 18.19 1.83
N PRO A 405 17.47 18.98 2.56
CA PRO A 405 17.72 18.75 3.97
C PRO A 405 16.43 18.78 4.80
N ASN A 406 16.19 17.71 5.56
CA ASN A 406 15.03 17.50 6.41
C ASN A 406 15.45 16.78 7.70
N ASP A 407 14.60 16.81 8.72
CA ASP A 407 14.72 16.08 9.99
C ASP A 407 13.79 14.85 10.05
N GLU A 408 13.28 14.41 8.90
CA GLU A 408 12.35 13.29 8.75
C GLU A 408 13.02 11.95 8.42
N GLY A 409 14.35 11.92 8.29
CA GLY A 409 15.13 10.73 7.86
C GLY A 409 15.09 10.45 6.35
N LYS A 410 14.28 11.20 5.58
CA LYS A 410 13.99 10.94 4.18
C LYS A 410 15.16 11.32 3.26
N GLY A 411 15.59 10.38 2.45
CA GLY A 411 16.71 10.55 1.52
C GLY A 411 16.29 11.12 0.15
N PHE A 412 17.28 11.27 -0.73
CA PHE A 412 17.07 11.65 -2.13
C PHE A 412 17.23 10.42 -3.03
N ASP A 413 16.11 9.90 -3.55
CA ASP A 413 16.15 8.89 -4.59
C ASP A 413 16.22 9.53 -5.97
N ARG A 414 17.12 9.01 -6.80
CA ARG A 414 17.22 9.43 -8.19
C ARG A 414 16.07 8.89 -9.05
N MET A 415 15.29 7.91 -8.59
CA MET A 415 13.98 7.60 -9.19
C MET A 415 12.99 8.77 -9.16
N CYS A 416 13.21 9.77 -8.29
CA CYS A 416 12.46 11.04 -8.26
C CYS A 416 13.16 12.18 -9.02
N ASP A 417 14.42 12.00 -9.45
CA ASP A 417 15.20 12.97 -10.21
C ASP A 417 14.85 12.89 -11.71
N PRO A 418 14.28 13.95 -12.33
CA PRO A 418 13.93 13.95 -13.76
C PRO A 418 15.12 13.74 -14.72
N THR A 419 16.35 13.91 -14.22
CA THR A 419 17.61 13.75 -14.97
C THR A 419 18.26 12.38 -14.80
N TYR A 420 17.65 11.46 -14.04
CA TYR A 420 18.20 10.13 -13.82
C TYR A 420 17.92 9.18 -14.97
N GLU A 421 18.99 8.59 -15.52
CA GLU A 421 18.99 7.58 -16.60
C GLU A 421 18.62 6.15 -16.12
N GLY A 422 18.12 6.01 -14.88
CA GLY A 422 17.59 4.74 -14.37
C GLY A 422 18.64 3.71 -13.96
N ASN A 423 18.16 2.49 -13.73
CA ASN A 423 18.93 1.33 -13.29
C ASN A 423 18.21 0.02 -13.71
N PRO A 424 18.71 -1.19 -13.39
CA PRO A 424 18.07 -2.43 -13.82
C PRO A 424 16.59 -2.59 -13.42
N ARG A 425 16.13 -1.97 -12.31
CA ARG A 425 14.75 -2.07 -11.82
C ARG A 425 13.73 -1.35 -12.71
N ASN A 426 14.14 -0.29 -13.42
CA ASN A 426 13.32 0.39 -14.44
C ASN A 426 13.83 0.17 -15.89
N ASN A 427 14.64 -0.88 -16.09
CA ASN A 427 15.28 -1.22 -17.38
C ASN A 427 16.10 -0.06 -18.00
N HIS A 428 16.82 0.70 -17.17
CA HIS A 428 17.70 1.82 -17.58
C HIS A 428 16.98 2.92 -18.39
N ASN A 429 15.77 3.27 -17.96
CA ASN A 429 14.99 4.36 -18.54
C ASN A 429 15.12 5.65 -17.73
N MET A 430 14.81 6.78 -18.36
CA MET A 430 14.58 8.02 -17.61
C MET A 430 13.47 7.83 -16.57
N SER A 431 13.63 8.44 -15.39
CA SER A 431 12.66 8.33 -14.28
C SER A 431 11.21 8.72 -14.62
N GLY A 432 11.01 9.67 -15.55
CA GLY A 432 9.69 10.22 -15.86
C GLY A 432 9.07 11.05 -14.72
N ALA A 433 9.84 11.34 -13.67
CA ALA A 433 9.41 12.13 -12.52
C ALA A 433 9.28 13.62 -12.88
N LEU A 434 8.36 14.30 -12.18
CA LEU A 434 8.18 15.75 -12.26
C LEU A 434 9.33 16.51 -11.56
N PRO A 435 9.76 17.66 -12.12
CA PRO A 435 10.75 18.53 -11.49
C PRO A 435 10.16 19.30 -10.29
N ASP A 436 11.06 19.86 -9.48
CA ASP A 436 10.75 20.74 -8.34
C ASP A 436 9.84 20.08 -7.27
N ALA A 437 9.78 18.74 -7.25
CA ALA A 437 9.03 17.96 -6.27
C ALA A 437 9.64 18.04 -4.86
N PRO A 438 8.82 18.24 -3.80
CA PRO A 438 9.27 18.28 -2.40
C PRO A 438 9.44 16.87 -1.80
N VAL A 439 9.87 16.81 -0.54
CA VAL A 439 10.07 15.56 0.24
C VAL A 439 8.80 14.69 0.25
N SER A 440 8.96 13.36 0.34
CA SER A 440 7.83 12.41 0.30
C SER A 440 6.78 12.70 1.37
N GLY A 441 5.50 12.72 0.96
CA GLY A 441 4.35 13.13 1.78
C GLY A 441 4.06 14.64 1.79
N HIS A 442 4.99 15.52 1.38
CA HIS A 442 4.73 16.97 1.35
C HIS A 442 3.78 17.34 0.21
N TRP A 443 2.99 18.41 0.39
CA TRP A 443 2.09 18.91 -0.65
C TRP A 443 2.83 19.38 -1.91
N PHE A 444 2.49 18.80 -3.05
CA PHE A 444 3.09 19.05 -4.35
C PHE A 444 2.03 19.59 -5.34
N SER A 445 1.67 20.86 -5.15
CA SER A 445 0.71 21.64 -5.95
C SER A 445 0.75 21.34 -7.46
N ALA A 446 1.95 21.29 -8.07
CA ALA A 446 2.10 21.05 -9.50
C ALA A 446 1.58 19.65 -9.93
N GLN A 447 1.85 18.61 -9.14
CA GLN A 447 1.30 17.27 -9.39
C GLN A 447 -0.21 17.23 -9.13
N PHE A 448 -0.71 17.87 -8.06
CA PHE A 448 -2.16 17.93 -7.80
C PHE A 448 -2.91 18.55 -8.99
N GLN A 449 -2.40 19.66 -9.52
CA GLN A 449 -2.97 20.33 -10.69
C GLN A 449 -2.93 19.46 -11.96
N GLU A 450 -1.86 18.69 -12.20
CA GLU A 450 -1.80 17.74 -13.32
C GLU A 450 -2.79 16.58 -13.15
N LEU A 451 -2.80 15.95 -11.97
CA LEU A 451 -3.73 14.88 -11.61
C LEU A 451 -5.20 15.29 -11.80
N LEU A 452 -5.55 16.50 -11.37
CA LEU A 452 -6.88 17.10 -11.48
C LEU A 452 -7.24 17.48 -12.94
N ALA A 453 -6.26 17.82 -13.77
CA ALA A 453 -6.46 18.14 -15.19
C ALA A 453 -6.62 16.89 -16.08
N ALA A 454 -6.08 15.75 -15.66
CA ALA A 454 -6.12 14.48 -16.40
C ALA A 454 -6.96 13.35 -15.73
N PRO A 455 -8.17 13.59 -15.21
CA PRO A 455 -8.92 12.57 -14.48
C PRO A 455 -9.42 11.45 -15.41
N ALA A 456 -9.52 10.24 -14.86
CA ALA A 456 -10.09 9.07 -15.53
C ALA A 456 -11.46 9.38 -16.15
N VAL A 457 -11.67 8.85 -17.36
CA VAL A 457 -13.00 8.83 -17.97
C VAL A 457 -13.81 7.74 -17.26
N PRO A 458 -14.93 8.06 -16.55
CA PRO A 458 -15.65 7.06 -15.77
C PRO A 458 -16.11 5.89 -16.64
N ARG A 459 -15.76 4.66 -16.24
CA ARG A 459 -16.10 3.45 -16.99
C ARG A 459 -17.63 3.36 -17.12
N ARG A 460 -18.11 3.30 -18.36
CA ARG A 460 -19.54 3.08 -18.63
C ARG A 460 -19.90 1.65 -18.22
N ARG A 461 -20.33 1.45 -16.97
CA ARG A 461 -20.93 0.19 -16.49
C ARG A 461 -21.87 -0.33 -17.58
N ALA A 462 -21.54 -1.50 -18.14
CA ALA A 462 -22.44 -2.20 -19.03
C ALA A 462 -23.79 -2.37 -18.29
N PRO A 463 -24.95 -2.14 -18.94
CA PRO A 463 -26.23 -2.16 -18.26
C PRO A 463 -26.45 -3.54 -17.63
N GLY A 464 -26.27 -3.61 -16.31
CA GLY A 464 -26.28 -4.86 -15.58
C GLY A 464 -27.61 -5.57 -15.79
N ARG A 465 -27.55 -6.89 -15.97
CA ARG A 465 -28.76 -7.69 -15.73
C ARG A 465 -29.14 -7.46 -14.28
N ALA A 466 -30.33 -6.90 -14.06
CA ALA A 466 -30.89 -6.73 -12.73
C ALA A 466 -30.81 -8.07 -11.98
N ALA A 467 -30.47 -8.01 -10.68
CA ALA A 467 -30.53 -9.17 -9.81
C ALA A 467 -31.93 -9.82 -9.93
N PRO A 468 -32.02 -11.16 -9.95
CA PRO A 468 -33.31 -11.84 -10.06
C PRO A 468 -34.14 -11.49 -8.83
N SER A 469 -35.22 -10.73 -9.03
CA SER A 469 -36.11 -10.30 -7.95
C SER A 469 -36.74 -11.53 -7.28
N GLU A 470 -36.45 -11.74 -6.01
CA GLU A 470 -37.18 -12.72 -5.20
C GLU A 470 -38.66 -12.34 -5.15
N GLY A 471 -39.55 -13.26 -5.56
CA GLY A 471 -40.99 -13.01 -5.55
C GLY A 471 -41.73 -13.44 -6.81
N SER A 472 -41.83 -14.75 -7.05
CA SER A 472 -42.97 -15.33 -7.78
C SER A 472 -43.25 -16.76 -7.30
N PRO A 473 -44.52 -17.22 -7.31
CA PRO A 473 -44.90 -18.43 -6.58
C PRO A 473 -44.46 -19.72 -7.27
N ARG A 474 -44.37 -20.80 -6.49
CA ARG A 474 -44.15 -22.17 -6.99
C ARG A 474 -45.33 -22.62 -7.86
N GLU A 475 -45.07 -22.97 -9.12
CA GLU A 475 -45.98 -23.75 -9.96
C GLU A 475 -45.45 -25.18 -10.11
N ALA A 476 -46.36 -26.16 -10.30
CA ALA A 476 -46.06 -27.57 -10.02
C ALA A 476 -45.43 -28.34 -11.20
N THR A 477 -44.45 -29.18 -10.89
CA THR A 477 -43.86 -30.17 -11.82
C THR A 477 -44.79 -31.37 -12.06
N PRO A 478 -45.06 -31.77 -13.32
CA PRO A 478 -45.47 -33.11 -13.66
C PRO A 478 -44.26 -34.04 -13.93
N ASP A 479 -44.38 -35.31 -13.52
CA ASP A 479 -43.39 -36.38 -13.70
C ASP A 479 -43.32 -36.88 -15.16
N THR A 480 -42.13 -37.21 -15.67
CA THR A 480 -41.95 -38.43 -16.50
C THR A 480 -40.48 -38.88 -16.62
N ARG A 481 -40.29 -40.20 -16.81
CA ARG A 481 -38.99 -40.90 -16.79
C ARG A 481 -38.26 -40.93 -18.15
N PRO A 482 -36.92 -41.08 -18.16
CA PRO A 482 -36.11 -41.09 -19.39
C PRO A 482 -36.13 -42.43 -20.16
N ARG A 483 -35.70 -42.38 -21.44
CA ARG A 483 -35.29 -43.55 -22.23
C ARG A 483 -34.04 -43.24 -23.08
N HIS A 484 -33.18 -44.23 -23.26
CA HIS A 484 -31.98 -44.17 -24.12
C HIS A 484 -32.32 -44.44 -25.60
N GLY A 485 -31.47 -43.99 -26.54
CA GLY A 485 -31.42 -44.52 -27.92
C GLY A 485 -30.89 -43.54 -28.98
N PRO A 486 -29.80 -43.84 -29.72
CA PRO A 486 -29.18 -42.89 -30.66
C PRO A 486 -29.34 -43.26 -32.15
N ARG A 487 -29.25 -42.25 -33.06
CA ARG A 487 -28.60 -42.39 -34.40
C ARG A 487 -28.40 -41.08 -35.19
N ALA A 488 -27.12 -40.80 -35.47
CA ALA A 488 -26.51 -40.46 -36.77
C ALA A 488 -27.16 -39.50 -37.82
N ARG A 489 -26.34 -38.51 -38.26
CA ARG A 489 -26.23 -37.89 -39.61
C ARG A 489 -27.44 -37.08 -40.12
N ASP A 490 -27.27 -35.88 -40.68
CA ASP A 490 -26.56 -35.67 -41.97
C ASP A 490 -25.92 -34.27 -42.15
N ARG A 491 -25.26 -34.04 -43.29
CA ARG A 491 -24.71 -32.77 -43.76
C ARG A 491 -25.73 -31.99 -44.60
N SER A 492 -25.65 -30.65 -44.59
CA SER A 492 -25.82 -29.90 -45.85
C SER A 492 -25.07 -28.55 -45.82
N VAL A 493 -24.64 -28.10 -46.98
CA VAL A 493 -23.93 -26.83 -47.19
C VAL A 493 -24.81 -25.92 -48.04
N ARG A 494 -24.91 -24.63 -47.69
CA ARG A 494 -25.33 -23.57 -48.63
C ARG A 494 -24.46 -22.33 -48.52
N THR A 495 -23.75 -22.04 -49.60
CA THR A 495 -23.08 -20.76 -49.87
C THR A 495 -23.81 -20.05 -51.02
N ARG A 496 -23.87 -18.71 -50.98
CA ARG A 496 -23.73 -17.76 -52.12
C ARG A 496 -24.14 -16.34 -51.71
N GLY A 497 -23.40 -15.34 -52.19
CA GLY A 497 -23.83 -13.93 -52.28
C GLY A 497 -24.49 -13.64 -53.64
N PRO A 498 -24.44 -12.41 -54.21
CA PRO A 498 -23.58 -11.26 -53.84
C PRO A 498 -24.31 -9.89 -53.69
N ARG A 499 -23.56 -8.81 -53.45
CA ARG A 499 -23.98 -7.38 -53.55
C ARG A 499 -23.92 -6.88 -55.01
N PRO A 500 -24.50 -5.70 -55.34
CA PRO A 500 -23.65 -4.49 -55.47
C PRO A 500 -24.31 -3.14 -55.05
N ARG A 501 -23.64 -2.00 -55.35
CA ARG A 501 -23.83 -0.64 -54.77
C ARG A 501 -24.67 0.36 -55.62
N ARG A 502 -25.28 1.37 -54.98
CA ARG A 502 -25.45 2.80 -55.40
C ARG A 502 -25.42 3.65 -54.10
N GLN A 503 -24.80 4.82 -53.90
CA GLN A 503 -24.45 6.06 -54.64
C GLN A 503 -25.41 7.28 -54.41
N ARG A 504 -24.94 8.20 -53.53
CA ARG A 504 -25.02 9.70 -53.52
C ARG A 504 -26.38 10.48 -53.55
N VAL A 505 -26.65 11.25 -52.46
CA VAL A 505 -26.73 12.75 -52.31
C VAL A 505 -27.72 13.56 -53.22
N PRO A 506 -28.33 14.74 -52.84
CA PRO A 506 -28.24 15.60 -51.63
C PRO A 506 -29.55 16.07 -50.92
N GLY A 507 -29.45 16.33 -49.60
CA GLY A 507 -29.79 17.57 -48.86
C GLY A 507 -31.08 18.42 -49.02
N ARG A 508 -31.63 18.88 -47.88
CA ARG A 508 -32.39 20.16 -47.72
C ARG A 508 -32.34 20.68 -46.27
N ARG A 509 -32.31 22.02 -46.09
CA ARG A 509 -32.38 22.72 -44.78
C ARG A 509 -33.80 23.26 -44.51
N ARG A 510 -34.21 23.38 -43.23
CA ARG A 510 -35.02 24.51 -42.69
C ARG A 510 -34.97 24.57 -41.16
N ALA A 511 -35.34 25.73 -40.60
CA ALA A 511 -35.07 26.15 -39.22
C ALA A 511 -36.33 26.11 -38.30
N PRO A 512 -36.19 26.18 -36.96
CA PRO A 512 -37.30 25.98 -36.01
C PRO A 512 -38.16 27.24 -35.76
N ARG A 513 -39.29 27.06 -35.05
CA ARG A 513 -40.23 28.13 -34.62
C ARG A 513 -40.03 28.52 -33.15
N ARG A 514 -40.39 29.76 -32.79
CA ARG A 514 -40.46 30.29 -31.41
C ARG A 514 -41.87 30.77 -31.05
N ARG A 515 -42.24 30.62 -29.76
CA ARG A 515 -43.18 31.43 -28.93
C ARG A 515 -42.77 31.22 -27.46
N GLY A 516 -42.85 32.16 -26.50
CA GLY A 516 -43.05 33.62 -26.56
C GLY A 516 -43.48 34.22 -25.20
N GLY A 517 -42.95 35.39 -24.81
CA GLY A 517 -43.44 36.28 -23.72
C GLY A 517 -43.21 35.84 -22.25
N GLU A 518 -43.14 36.70 -21.23
CA GLU A 518 -43.04 38.18 -21.13
C GLU A 518 -42.22 38.60 -19.87
N ARG A 519 -41.25 39.52 -19.99
CA ARG A 519 -41.22 40.94 -19.51
C ARG A 519 -41.42 41.23 -18.00
N PHE A 520 -40.46 41.97 -17.41
CA PHE A 520 -40.73 43.20 -16.63
C PHE A 520 -39.60 44.25 -16.86
N ARG A 521 -39.57 45.41 -16.16
CA ARG A 521 -39.01 46.68 -16.68
C ARG A 521 -37.79 47.29 -15.97
N HIS A 522 -37.03 48.02 -16.80
CA HIS A 522 -36.03 49.10 -16.58
C HIS A 522 -36.42 50.22 -15.57
N PRO A 523 -35.49 51.09 -15.05
CA PRO A 523 -34.63 51.99 -15.86
C PRO A 523 -33.17 52.26 -15.38
N ARG A 524 -32.54 53.34 -15.91
CA ARG A 524 -31.11 53.69 -15.89
C ARG A 524 -30.79 54.94 -15.04
N GLY A 525 -29.50 55.17 -14.74
CA GLY A 525 -28.93 56.47 -14.29
C GLY A 525 -27.43 56.58 -14.62
N GLN A 526 -26.88 57.80 -14.74
CA GLN A 526 -25.46 58.08 -15.11
C GLN A 526 -24.95 59.44 -14.50
N PRO A 527 -23.68 59.89 -14.69
CA PRO A 527 -22.83 60.51 -13.64
C PRO A 527 -22.88 62.06 -13.56
N PRO A 528 -22.09 62.72 -12.67
CA PRO A 528 -20.78 63.28 -13.12
C PRO A 528 -19.62 63.49 -12.08
N ALA A 529 -18.39 63.27 -12.57
CA ALA A 529 -17.11 64.03 -12.47
C ALA A 529 -16.59 64.92 -11.29
N HIS A 530 -15.25 64.87 -11.14
CA HIS A 530 -14.24 65.89 -10.72
C HIS A 530 -14.08 66.41 -9.26
N LEU A 531 -12.86 66.27 -8.70
CA LEU A 531 -11.87 67.36 -8.45
C LEU A 531 -10.48 66.81 -8.03
N VAL A 532 -9.45 67.67 -7.85
CA VAL A 532 -8.00 67.28 -7.86
C VAL A 532 -7.21 67.48 -6.54
N PRO A 533 -6.14 66.69 -6.29
CA PRO A 533 -5.30 66.75 -5.08
C PRO A 533 -3.81 67.16 -5.32
N PRO A 534 -3.06 67.46 -4.24
CA PRO A 534 -1.60 67.33 -4.14
C PRO A 534 -1.20 66.36 -2.98
N ARG A 535 0.07 66.06 -2.62
CA ARG A 535 1.37 66.59 -3.07
C ARG A 535 2.55 65.57 -3.00
N ASP A 536 3.55 65.81 -3.83
CA ASP A 536 5.01 65.54 -3.80
C ASP A 536 5.67 65.13 -2.44
N ARG A 537 6.82 64.44 -2.38
CA ARG A 537 8.01 64.55 -3.27
C ARG A 537 8.78 63.25 -3.57
N SER A 538 9.26 63.16 -4.82
CA SER A 538 10.38 62.35 -5.32
C SER A 538 11.65 63.27 -5.45
N PRO A 539 12.71 63.08 -6.30
CA PRO A 539 12.99 62.08 -7.35
C PRO A 539 14.46 61.55 -7.48
N GLY A 540 14.67 60.58 -8.39
CA GLY A 540 15.96 60.21 -8.98
C GLY A 540 15.84 58.94 -9.85
N ARG A 541 15.37 59.01 -11.12
CA ARG A 541 16.12 59.31 -12.38
C ARG A 541 17.23 58.28 -12.70
N HIS A 542 17.35 57.71 -13.91
CA HIS A 542 16.55 57.80 -15.15
C HIS A 542 16.98 56.72 -16.19
N ARG A 543 16.01 56.22 -17.01
CA ARG A 543 15.98 56.05 -18.51
C ARG A 543 17.23 55.48 -19.27
N PHE A 544 17.12 54.79 -20.42
CA PHE A 544 15.99 54.52 -21.35
C PHE A 544 16.20 53.22 -22.19
N ALA A 545 15.31 52.96 -23.16
CA ALA A 545 15.29 51.84 -24.12
C ALA A 545 16.35 51.98 -25.26
N GLY A 546 16.60 51.03 -26.18
CA GLY A 546 16.07 49.66 -26.40
C GLY A 546 16.17 49.23 -27.88
N SER A 547 15.30 48.31 -28.33
CA SER A 547 15.05 47.85 -29.71
C SER A 547 15.95 46.76 -30.38
N GLN A 548 15.27 45.65 -30.70
CA GLN A 548 15.40 44.65 -31.76
C GLN A 548 16.49 44.78 -32.86
N HIS A 549 17.20 43.67 -33.15
CA HIS A 549 17.05 42.90 -34.41
C HIS A 549 17.88 41.58 -34.43
N ARG A 550 17.43 40.59 -35.22
CA ARG A 550 18.22 39.45 -35.75
C ARG A 550 18.43 39.70 -37.26
N PRO A 551 19.48 39.16 -37.91
CA PRO A 551 19.25 37.91 -38.67
C PRO A 551 20.47 36.94 -38.81
N SER A 552 20.14 35.67 -39.08
CA SER A 552 20.85 34.65 -39.91
C SER A 552 22.38 34.60 -40.07
N GLY A 553 22.96 33.39 -39.97
CA GLY A 553 24.19 33.00 -40.71
C GLY A 553 25.01 31.83 -40.12
N PRO A 554 25.24 30.70 -40.82
CA PRO A 554 25.99 29.56 -40.30
C PRO A 554 27.29 29.20 -41.06
N GLN A 555 28.27 28.58 -40.36
CA GLN A 555 29.27 27.55 -40.78
C GLN A 555 30.40 27.53 -39.72
N GLN A 556 30.90 26.40 -39.18
CA GLN A 556 31.54 25.20 -39.76
C GLN A 556 32.90 25.44 -40.47
N ARG A 557 34.03 25.34 -39.74
CA ARG A 557 35.03 24.22 -39.82
C ARG A 557 36.32 24.46 -39.01
N ARG A 558 37.06 23.37 -38.76
CA ARG A 558 38.44 23.29 -38.18
C ARG A 558 39.49 23.24 -39.33
N PRO A 559 40.80 22.93 -39.14
CA PRO A 559 41.71 22.99 -37.97
C PRO A 559 43.07 23.69 -38.30
N LEU A 560 44.09 23.56 -37.42
CA LEU A 560 45.57 23.43 -37.60
C LEU A 560 46.22 23.84 -36.24
N ALA A 561 47.12 23.11 -35.56
CA ALA A 561 48.49 22.67 -35.89
C ALA A 561 49.48 23.82 -36.16
N GLY A 562 50.65 23.95 -35.49
CA GLY A 562 51.20 23.22 -34.32
C GLY A 562 52.73 23.07 -34.39
N GLU A 563 53.47 23.48 -33.35
CA GLU A 563 54.95 23.45 -33.32
C GLU A 563 55.57 22.63 -32.16
N ARG A 564 56.89 22.38 -32.20
CA ARG A 564 57.65 21.49 -31.29
C ARG A 564 59.09 21.98 -31.06
N CYS A 565 59.80 21.31 -30.12
CA CYS A 565 61.27 21.25 -29.91
C CYS A 565 61.88 22.26 -28.88
N ARG A 566 62.94 21.95 -28.10
CA ARG A 566 63.78 20.73 -27.98
C ARG A 566 64.62 20.61 -26.66
N ARG A 567 64.64 19.40 -26.06
CA ARG A 567 65.79 18.62 -25.48
C ARG A 567 66.62 19.01 -24.22
N GLY A 568 66.76 18.02 -23.33
CA GLY A 568 67.92 17.67 -22.46
C GLY A 568 67.52 16.56 -21.46
N ARG A 569 67.99 15.30 -21.49
CA ARG A 569 69.29 14.69 -21.04
C ARG A 569 69.64 15.00 -19.56
N ARG A 570 70.05 14.03 -18.69
CA ARG A 570 70.55 12.65 -18.91
C ARG A 570 70.56 11.73 -17.64
N ASP A 571 70.54 10.41 -17.87
CA ASP A 571 71.13 9.28 -17.09
C ASP A 571 70.65 8.89 -15.65
N ARG A 572 71.11 7.70 -15.20
CA ARG A 572 70.59 6.85 -14.07
C ARG A 572 71.65 6.54 -13.00
N ARG A 573 71.24 6.22 -11.76
CA ARG A 573 71.86 5.18 -10.89
C ARG A 573 70.78 4.40 -10.11
N ARG A 574 71.15 3.24 -9.52
CA ARG A 574 70.33 2.30 -8.73
C ARG A 574 70.80 2.23 -7.27
N LEU A 575 69.92 1.79 -6.36
CA LEU A 575 70.07 0.81 -5.24
C LEU A 575 68.69 0.78 -4.52
N GLN A 576 67.97 -0.35 -4.38
CA GLN A 576 68.07 -1.43 -3.36
C GLN A 576 67.83 -1.00 -1.90
N GLY A 577 66.92 -1.70 -1.21
CA GLY A 577 66.65 -1.61 0.24
C GLY A 577 65.26 -2.16 0.62
N GLU A 578 65.20 -3.13 1.54
CA GLU A 578 63.97 -3.68 2.13
C GLU A 578 63.67 -3.03 3.51
N PRO A 579 62.42 -3.06 4.02
CA PRO A 579 62.10 -2.63 5.38
C PRO A 579 61.89 -3.83 6.35
N ALA A 580 62.68 -3.92 7.44
CA ALA A 580 62.42 -4.87 8.52
C ALA A 580 63.05 -4.48 9.88
N HIS A 581 62.35 -4.80 10.98
CA HIS A 581 62.87 -4.95 12.37
C HIS A 581 63.36 -3.66 13.09
N LEU A 582 63.39 -3.53 14.44
CA LEU A 582 62.81 -4.28 15.58
C LEU A 582 62.90 -3.39 16.85
N HIS A 583 61.99 -3.57 17.85
CA HIS A 583 62.19 -3.50 19.33
C HIS A 583 60.87 -3.13 20.08
N VAL A 584 60.72 -3.31 21.40
CA VAL A 584 60.59 -4.58 22.16
C VAL A 584 60.06 -4.31 23.60
N GLY A 585 59.17 -5.18 24.12
CA GLY A 585 58.77 -5.24 25.55
C GLY A 585 57.59 -4.33 25.97
N GLY A 586 56.84 -4.63 27.06
CA GLY A 586 56.85 -5.85 27.87
C GLY A 586 55.93 -5.85 29.12
N ALA A 587 55.29 -7.00 29.38
CA ALA A 587 54.77 -7.52 30.66
C ALA A 587 53.66 -6.80 31.50
N ARG A 588 52.46 -7.42 31.48
CA ARG A 588 51.61 -7.87 32.63
C ARG A 588 51.48 -7.01 33.92
N HIS A 589 50.24 -6.69 34.32
CA HIS A 589 49.46 -7.28 35.45
C HIS A 589 48.22 -6.36 35.72
N HIS A 590 46.94 -6.80 35.68
CA HIS A 590 46.16 -7.72 36.53
C HIS A 590 45.50 -7.06 37.78
N ARG A 591 44.15 -7.03 37.78
CA ARG A 591 43.19 -7.10 38.92
C ARG A 591 42.76 -5.87 39.74
N LEU A 592 41.42 -5.76 39.82
CA LEU A 592 40.55 -5.57 41.01
C LEU A 592 40.33 -4.17 41.64
N TRP A 593 39.04 -3.80 41.66
CA TRP A 593 38.21 -3.62 42.87
C TRP A 593 38.76 -2.79 44.05
N GLY A 594 38.10 -1.66 44.32
CA GLY A 594 38.24 -0.87 45.54
C GLY A 594 37.47 0.44 45.43
N GLY A 595 36.85 0.94 46.50
CA GLY A 595 36.09 2.18 46.45
C GLY A 595 35.51 2.63 47.79
N SER A 596 34.53 3.54 47.71
CA SER A 596 33.80 4.19 48.82
C SER A 596 34.55 5.27 49.62
N ARG A 597 33.79 6.30 50.03
CA ARG A 597 34.12 7.39 50.99
C ARG A 597 35.15 8.42 50.48
N GLY A 598 34.97 9.73 50.66
CA GLY A 598 33.77 10.50 51.04
C GLY A 598 34.08 11.76 51.87
N ARG A 599 33.07 12.65 51.96
CA ARG A 599 32.87 13.75 52.93
C ARG A 599 33.60 15.10 52.76
N ASP A 600 32.74 16.12 52.66
CA ASP A 600 32.65 17.33 53.50
C ASP A 600 33.53 18.60 53.23
N ALA A 601 32.81 19.74 53.22
CA ALA A 601 33.21 21.15 53.36
C ALA A 601 34.08 21.85 52.27
N GLY A 602 33.84 23.14 51.95
CA GLY A 602 32.69 23.99 52.32
C GLY A 602 32.90 25.52 52.16
N ALA A 603 31.77 26.25 52.18
CA ALA A 603 31.61 27.70 52.37
C ALA A 603 32.16 28.71 51.32
N GLY A 604 31.35 29.74 50.98
CA GLY A 604 31.75 30.84 50.09
C GLY A 604 30.61 31.83 49.76
N ARG A 605 30.11 32.59 50.75
CA ARG A 605 29.04 33.60 50.54
C ARG A 605 29.56 34.92 49.95
N ARG A 606 28.71 35.59 49.15
CA ARG A 606 28.48 37.06 49.17
C ARG A 606 27.09 37.40 48.58
N SER A 607 26.51 38.53 48.97
CA SER A 607 25.15 39.01 48.61
C SER A 607 25.06 40.54 48.78
N LEU A 608 23.86 41.13 48.56
CA LEU A 608 23.47 42.57 48.46
C LEU A 608 23.40 43.04 46.99
N ALA A 609 22.38 43.77 46.50
CA ALA A 609 21.03 44.16 46.96
C ALA A 609 20.15 44.50 45.69
N ALA A 610 18.92 45.02 45.65
CA ALA A 610 18.00 45.66 46.63
C ALA A 610 16.50 45.49 46.19
N ASP A 611 15.64 46.49 46.49
CA ASP A 611 14.18 46.64 46.21
C ASP A 611 13.90 48.19 46.14
N PRO A 612 12.69 48.79 45.90
CA PRO A 612 11.35 48.24 45.63
C PRO A 612 10.51 48.91 44.49
N GLY A 613 9.35 48.30 44.15
CA GLY A 613 8.28 48.93 43.35
C GLY A 613 6.96 48.13 43.37
N ARG A 614 5.78 48.78 43.39
CA ARG A 614 4.45 48.11 43.54
C ARG A 614 3.49 48.45 42.39
N ASP A 615 2.56 47.54 42.09
CA ASP A 615 1.12 47.81 42.34
C ASP A 615 0.30 46.50 42.58
N ARG A 616 -1.03 46.60 42.74
CA ARG A 616 -1.93 45.55 43.27
C ARG A 616 -3.20 45.33 42.41
N GLY A 617 -3.64 44.07 42.26
CA GLY A 617 -4.94 43.72 41.65
C GLY A 617 -5.53 42.39 42.17
N ARG A 618 -6.74 42.44 42.75
CA ARG A 618 -7.52 41.33 43.35
C ARG A 618 -7.94 40.28 42.31
N GLY A 619 -8.23 39.01 42.62
CA GLY A 619 -8.23 38.28 43.89
C GLY A 619 -9.49 37.41 44.11
N GLY A 620 -9.35 36.15 44.51
CA GLY A 620 -10.48 35.26 44.86
C GLY A 620 -10.04 33.80 45.09
N ALA A 621 -10.42 33.18 46.21
CA ALA A 621 -10.06 31.79 46.54
C ALA A 621 -10.99 31.16 47.61
N ARG A 622 -11.25 29.85 47.49
CA ARG A 622 -11.51 28.89 48.60
C ARG A 622 -11.39 27.43 48.08
N PRO A 623 -11.15 26.42 48.95
CA PRO A 623 -10.34 25.25 48.57
C PRO A 623 -11.07 23.90 48.49
N GLY A 624 -10.43 22.91 47.83
CA GLY A 624 -10.88 21.51 47.74
C GLY A 624 -9.74 20.47 47.88
N GLN A 625 -9.58 19.94 49.09
CA GLN A 625 -8.92 18.68 49.52
C GLN A 625 -7.93 17.94 48.57
N HIS A 626 -6.68 17.78 49.03
CA HIS A 626 -5.77 16.73 48.53
C HIS A 626 -6.29 15.31 48.83
N ARG A 627 -6.05 14.37 47.90
CA ARG A 627 -5.95 12.93 48.19
C ARG A 627 -4.68 12.35 47.57
N GLN A 628 -3.80 11.79 48.41
CA GLN A 628 -2.70 10.94 47.96
C GLN A 628 -3.15 9.47 47.88
N ARG A 629 -2.77 8.78 46.81
CA ARG A 629 -2.59 7.31 46.77
C ARG A 629 -1.31 7.04 45.97
N ALA A 630 -0.21 6.61 46.57
CA ALA A 630 0.04 5.33 47.25
C ALA A 630 0.39 4.18 46.27
N LEU A 631 1.58 4.31 45.65
CA LEU A 631 2.28 3.20 44.99
C LEU A 631 2.48 2.02 45.96
N ARG A 632 2.29 0.80 45.48
CA ARG A 632 2.56 -0.44 46.24
C ARG A 632 3.71 -1.24 45.62
N GLN A 633 4.90 -1.08 46.17
CA GLN A 633 5.93 -2.11 46.04
C GLN A 633 5.55 -3.35 46.87
N ARG A 634 5.91 -4.54 46.41
CA ARG A 634 5.97 -5.77 47.22
C ARG A 634 7.36 -6.41 47.09
N ARG A 635 8.02 -6.61 48.23
CA ARG A 635 9.09 -7.59 48.46
C ARG A 635 8.90 -8.17 49.86
N GLY A 636 9.42 -9.39 50.07
CA GLY A 636 9.14 -10.21 51.25
C GLY A 636 8.48 -11.53 50.83
N ASP A 637 8.97 -12.71 51.21
CA ASP A 637 10.15 -12.95 52.06
C ASP A 637 10.80 -14.32 51.81
N GLN A 638 12.05 -14.50 52.25
CA GLN A 638 12.78 -15.77 52.15
C GLN A 638 12.51 -16.69 53.36
N ARG A 639 12.62 -18.01 53.16
CA ARG A 639 13.07 -18.92 54.21
C ARG A 639 14.03 -19.98 53.67
N LEU A 640 15.08 -20.24 54.44
CA LEU A 640 16.08 -21.27 54.18
C LEU A 640 15.60 -22.63 54.69
N LEU A 641 16.02 -23.69 54.02
CA LEU A 641 16.57 -24.90 54.65
C LEU A 641 17.72 -25.42 53.78
N GLY A 642 18.71 -26.04 54.42
CA GLY A 642 19.84 -26.68 53.75
C GLY A 642 20.86 -27.19 54.76
N LEU A 643 21.67 -28.19 54.37
CA LEU A 643 22.83 -28.71 55.10
C LEU A 643 23.58 -29.73 54.21
N ARG A 644 24.85 -29.44 53.91
CA ARG A 644 26.05 -30.33 53.97
C ARG A 644 26.08 -31.73 53.31
N ASP A 645 27.22 -32.27 52.88
CA ASP A 645 28.53 -31.72 52.42
C ASP A 645 29.41 -32.89 51.92
N LEU A 646 30.67 -32.60 51.54
CA LEU A 646 31.76 -33.55 51.18
C LEU A 646 31.64 -34.23 49.79
N GLY A 647 32.68 -34.30 48.96
CA GLY A 647 34.00 -33.68 49.01
C GLY A 647 35.04 -34.43 48.15
N GLY A 648 35.75 -33.74 47.24
CA GLY A 648 36.80 -34.34 46.40
C GLY A 648 37.32 -33.43 45.28
N ASP A 649 38.63 -33.20 45.27
CA ASP A 649 39.42 -32.32 44.38
C ASP A 649 40.75 -33.09 44.04
N PRO A 650 41.68 -32.70 43.14
CA PRO A 650 41.70 -31.52 42.26
C PRO A 650 42.30 -31.70 40.83
N ALA A 651 42.32 -30.57 40.10
CA ALA A 651 43.36 -30.12 39.14
C ALA A 651 43.35 -30.57 37.63
N PRO A 652 43.90 -29.74 36.69
CA PRO A 652 43.72 -29.91 35.23
C PRO A 652 45.01 -30.15 34.41
N ALA A 653 44.85 -30.54 33.14
CA ALA A 653 45.95 -30.75 32.17
C ALA A 653 45.75 -30.00 30.83
N ARG A 654 46.80 -29.95 29.98
CA ARG A 654 46.92 -29.09 28.79
C ARG A 654 46.86 -29.88 27.46
N GLY A 655 46.43 -29.23 26.38
CA GLY A 655 46.62 -29.75 25.01
C GLY A 655 46.47 -28.68 23.90
N ARG A 656 47.53 -28.42 23.13
CA ARG A 656 47.50 -27.72 21.84
C ARG A 656 48.10 -28.64 20.78
N PHE A 657 47.58 -28.66 19.56
CA PHE A 657 48.35 -29.10 18.38
C PHE A 657 48.03 -28.26 17.12
N ARG A 658 48.86 -28.40 16.07
CA ARG A 658 48.94 -27.53 14.89
C ARG A 658 48.49 -28.23 13.59
N PRO A 659 48.04 -27.49 12.55
CA PRO A 659 47.91 -27.96 11.17
C PRO A 659 49.19 -27.70 10.32
N HIS A 660 49.48 -28.54 9.31
CA HIS A 660 50.43 -28.32 8.17
C HIS A 660 50.64 -29.64 7.34
N PRO A 661 51.24 -29.65 6.12
CA PRO A 661 51.07 -28.70 5.00
C PRO A 661 51.21 -29.29 3.53
N GLY A 662 50.60 -28.61 2.54
CA GLY A 662 51.09 -28.52 1.13
C GLY A 662 50.76 -29.67 0.16
N ARG A 663 50.96 -29.58 -1.18
CA ARG A 663 51.43 -28.53 -2.15
C ARG A 663 50.71 -28.80 -3.51
N ARG A 664 50.79 -28.06 -4.64
CA ARG A 664 51.71 -27.03 -5.21
C ARG A 664 50.94 -26.02 -6.13
N ARG A 665 51.70 -25.14 -6.82
CA ARG A 665 51.45 -24.45 -8.12
C ARG A 665 52.61 -24.80 -9.10
N PRO A 666 52.61 -24.58 -10.44
CA PRO A 666 52.32 -23.34 -11.23
C PRO A 666 51.17 -23.49 -12.25
N GLU A 667 50.59 -22.49 -12.96
CA GLU A 667 50.89 -21.06 -13.29
C GLU A 667 51.47 -20.78 -14.70
N LEU A 668 51.01 -19.67 -15.34
CA LEU A 668 51.37 -19.05 -16.65
C LEU A 668 50.69 -19.55 -17.96
N GLY A 669 50.26 -18.59 -18.82
CA GLY A 669 50.24 -18.72 -20.29
C GLY A 669 48.93 -18.38 -21.04
N PRO A 670 48.89 -17.37 -21.94
CA PRO A 670 47.72 -17.04 -22.80
C PRO A 670 47.91 -17.39 -24.30
N GLY A 671 46.82 -17.49 -25.09
CA GLY A 671 46.91 -17.52 -26.56
C GLY A 671 45.63 -17.79 -27.38
N LEU A 672 45.18 -16.75 -28.10
CA LEU A 672 44.77 -16.70 -29.53
C LEU A 672 43.65 -17.60 -30.15
N ASP A 673 42.82 -16.92 -30.95
CA ASP A 673 42.32 -17.22 -32.31
C ASP A 673 41.43 -18.45 -32.63
N ALA A 674 40.12 -18.16 -32.74
CA ALA A 674 39.33 -18.15 -33.99
C ALA A 674 39.12 -19.39 -34.91
N HIS A 675 37.94 -19.34 -35.57
CA HIS A 675 37.55 -19.88 -36.89
C HIS A 675 36.86 -21.26 -37.09
N HIS A 676 35.86 -21.19 -37.99
CA HIS A 676 35.41 -22.20 -38.96
C HIS A 676 34.59 -23.43 -38.51
N ALA A 677 33.31 -23.14 -38.27
CA ALA A 677 32.13 -23.84 -38.82
C ALA A 677 32.32 -25.01 -39.82
N ARG A 678 31.54 -26.08 -39.62
CA ARG A 678 31.07 -26.96 -40.71
C ARG A 678 29.58 -27.34 -40.55
N ARG A 679 28.80 -27.04 -41.60
CA ARG A 679 27.57 -27.77 -41.99
C ARG A 679 28.00 -29.15 -42.56
N CYS A 680 27.20 -30.21 -42.77
CA CYS A 680 25.75 -30.54 -42.78
C CYS A 680 25.67 -32.10 -42.85
N PRO A 681 24.57 -32.80 -43.25
CA PRO A 681 23.12 -32.53 -43.16
C PRO A 681 22.29 -33.74 -42.62
N GLY A 682 21.00 -33.50 -42.38
CA GLY A 682 19.93 -34.52 -42.48
C GLY A 682 19.63 -35.36 -41.21
N GLY A 683 18.40 -35.83 -40.97
CA GLY A 683 17.15 -35.49 -41.66
C GLY A 683 16.17 -36.65 -41.82
N LEU A 684 15.27 -36.86 -40.85
CA LEU A 684 14.12 -37.76 -41.00
C LEU A 684 12.96 -37.33 -40.07
N ARG A 685 11.72 -37.44 -40.57
CA ARG A 685 10.48 -37.14 -39.82
C ARG A 685 9.93 -38.42 -39.20
N LEU A 686 9.37 -38.32 -37.99
CA LEU A 686 8.21 -39.12 -37.56
C LEU A 686 7.32 -38.29 -36.61
N ARG A 687 6.07 -38.72 -36.40
CA ARG A 687 5.05 -38.02 -35.58
C ARG A 687 4.75 -38.82 -34.28
N PRO A 688 4.12 -38.19 -33.26
CA PRO A 688 4.13 -38.71 -31.88
C PRO A 688 3.00 -39.71 -31.56
N PRO A 689 3.13 -40.50 -30.47
CA PRO A 689 2.04 -41.19 -29.80
C PRO A 689 1.36 -40.30 -28.73
N CYS A 690 0.21 -40.73 -28.22
CA CYS A 690 -0.63 -39.99 -27.27
C CYS A 690 -0.44 -40.42 -25.80
N GLN A 691 -1.12 -39.70 -24.90
CA GLN A 691 -1.28 -39.97 -23.46
C GLN A 691 -1.68 -41.42 -23.13
N HIS A 692 -1.32 -41.90 -21.93
CA HIS A 692 -2.23 -42.74 -21.13
C HIS A 692 -1.91 -42.75 -19.62
N ARG A 693 -2.95 -42.75 -18.78
CA ARG A 693 -2.88 -43.03 -17.33
C ARG A 693 -2.66 -44.53 -17.06
N VAL A 694 -1.92 -44.87 -16.01
CA VAL A 694 -2.07 -46.12 -15.20
C VAL A 694 -1.80 -45.80 -13.72
N LEU A 695 -2.38 -46.59 -12.81
CA LEU A 695 -2.29 -46.46 -11.33
C LEU A 695 -1.26 -47.42 -10.70
N HIS A 696 -0.97 -47.19 -9.41
CA HIS A 696 -0.25 -48.05 -8.45
C HIS A 696 -0.80 -49.50 -8.40
N PRO A 697 -0.06 -50.53 -7.89
CA PRO A 697 0.18 -50.67 -6.43
C PRO A 697 1.37 -51.55 -5.93
N TYR A 698 1.46 -51.74 -4.60
CA TYR A 698 2.30 -52.68 -3.78
C TYR A 698 3.85 -52.61 -3.92
N VAL A 699 4.69 -52.41 -2.89
CA VAL A 699 4.77 -52.83 -1.46
C VAL A 699 5.27 -54.27 -1.22
N ARG A 700 6.39 -54.42 -0.50
CA ARG A 700 6.86 -55.68 0.12
C ARG A 700 7.43 -55.42 1.52
N ARG A 701 7.18 -56.34 2.46
CA ARG A 701 7.53 -56.24 3.90
C ARG A 701 8.80 -57.02 4.27
N LEU A 702 9.35 -56.70 5.45
CA LEU A 702 9.94 -57.70 6.37
C LEU A 702 9.27 -57.64 7.77
N ARG A 703 9.48 -58.69 8.58
CA ARG A 703 9.05 -58.86 9.99
C ARG A 703 10.31 -58.74 10.89
N THR A 704 10.28 -58.50 12.21
CA THR A 704 9.60 -59.20 13.36
C THR A 704 9.55 -58.26 14.60
N GLY A 705 8.88 -58.53 15.74
CA GLY A 705 7.88 -59.54 16.12
C GLY A 705 7.68 -59.73 17.65
N VAL A 706 6.43 -60.01 18.09
CA VAL A 706 5.98 -60.54 19.43
C VAL A 706 6.03 -59.59 20.66
N GLY A 707 5.00 -59.58 21.54
CA GLY A 707 4.98 -58.72 22.75
C GLY A 707 3.81 -58.71 23.78
N ASP A 708 2.72 -59.47 23.60
CA ASP A 708 1.68 -59.90 24.59
C ASP A 708 0.94 -58.93 25.59
N ARG A 709 -0.41 -59.09 25.67
CA ARG A 709 -1.34 -58.95 26.84
C ARG A 709 -1.60 -57.61 27.63
N ARG A 710 -2.79 -57.00 27.44
CA ARG A 710 -3.99 -57.01 28.36
C ARG A 710 -5.12 -55.99 28.00
N LEU A 711 -6.35 -56.28 28.46
CA LEU A 711 -7.59 -55.46 28.54
C LEU A 711 -8.05 -55.40 30.03
N PRO A 712 -9.08 -54.63 30.50
CA PRO A 712 -10.24 -53.97 29.83
C PRO A 712 -10.38 -52.45 30.12
N GLY A 713 -11.43 -51.69 29.72
CA GLY A 713 -12.60 -51.94 28.86
C GLY A 713 -13.97 -51.56 29.49
N VAL A 714 -14.71 -50.59 28.91
CA VAL A 714 -16.09 -50.17 29.29
C VAL A 714 -16.94 -49.86 28.03
N LEU A 715 -18.27 -49.91 28.16
CA LEU A 715 -19.28 -50.10 27.10
C LEU A 715 -19.73 -48.85 26.30
N HIS A 716 -19.97 -49.05 25.00
CA HIS A 716 -21.28 -48.98 24.28
C HIS A 716 -22.50 -48.30 25.00
N ARG A 717 -23.48 -47.68 24.31
CA ARG A 717 -24.05 -47.91 22.94
C ARG A 717 -24.87 -46.67 22.43
N PRO A 718 -25.29 -46.58 21.14
CA PRO A 718 -26.00 -45.42 20.56
C PRO A 718 -27.49 -45.67 20.20
N ARG A 719 -28.18 -44.63 19.70
CA ARG A 719 -29.39 -44.66 18.84
C ARG A 719 -29.27 -43.51 17.80
N SER A 720 -29.38 -43.71 16.48
CA SER A 720 -30.48 -44.23 15.65
C SER A 720 -31.52 -43.16 15.28
N ALA A 721 -31.48 -42.70 14.02
CA ALA A 721 -32.50 -41.84 13.40
C ALA A 721 -33.76 -42.63 12.98
N PRO A 722 -34.82 -41.92 12.55
CA PRO A 722 -35.37 -42.22 11.23
C PRO A 722 -35.64 -40.97 10.37
N ARG A 723 -35.60 -41.14 9.03
CA ARG A 723 -36.20 -40.20 8.07
C ARG A 723 -37.70 -40.50 7.95
N HIS A 724 -38.55 -39.47 7.78
CA HIS A 724 -39.62 -39.40 6.77
C HIS A 724 -40.53 -38.17 6.97
N ARG A 725 -40.29 -37.09 6.22
CA ARG A 725 -41.08 -36.73 5.04
C ARG A 725 -40.36 -35.68 4.21
#